data_AF-A0AAE4JT68-F1
#
_entry.id   AF-A0AAE4JT68-F1
#
_cell.length_a   1.000
_cell.length_b   1.000
_cell.length_c   1.000
_cell.angle_alpha   90.00
_cell.angle_beta   90.00
_cell.angle_gamma   90.00
#
_symmetry.space_group_name_H-M   'P 1'
#
loop_
_entity.id
_entity.type
_entity.pdbx_description
1 polymer ?
#
loop_
_entity_poly.entity_id
_entity_poly.type
_entity_poly.pdbx_seq_one_letter_code
_entity_poly.pdbx_strand_id
1 'polypeptide(L)'
;MSSKTKLTAEEQTAKAYSNFLESKGLKPRAGQQDMIRFCSSIITNIPEDNDKPIVGVVEAGTGTGKTLGYCLPLIPLAMEKGKTLVLSTATVALQEQVVVKDLPEIQSQGGLKFSYAMAKGRGRYFCRLRYDAHVDAEHNAYGYVRDDMTSLGNEFASGDWNGERDTYPLELADKSWNKVNAVASQCPKIKCPHYKNCPFFAARSRLEEVDVVIANHDIVLSDLSLGGGVILPPPKETIYVFDEGHHLTSKAIEHFAANASLDNTARWLGDVSDMVMDMQTPYGEKMNDHVYKLVALASDTAAEMMTVRGTLLSSLNFRNDHGNIDVYRFPEGDVPNDVRALFKNGLYLANQMQSLVEKMIIIIDEAGDKIVAEDNARHKMAIGDLKNRVENLLEAMSRFAAPAKKGEFAVPVARWVNIKRDNKSEVIIHSSPVHAGEQLDRELWNEAYGVIITSATLRTMGNFNAYLNEAGLKMDTPTLLARSPFDYENNGVLFVPRMRSTPKNAEAHTDELIELMPKLMLRRKGCLVLFSSRKQMTEVCEGMPEDIKEHILMQTTMPKTEIVSRHKLRIDRGEPSIIFGMASFSEGVDLPGDYCDNVIIAKLPFSVPSDPVSQTMTEWMEKAGRNTFEEITVPQACIKLIQAVGRLIRTETDTGAVTILDSRIKNTRYGQNILDSLPPFRRVIR
;
A
#
# COMPACT_ATOMS: atom_id res chain seq x y z
N MET A 1 51.87 13.57 1.40
CA MET A 1 50.46 13.55 0.94
C MET A 1 49.59 13.45 2.18
N SER A 2 48.88 14.53 2.53
CA SER A 2 48.04 14.58 3.73
C SER A 2 46.88 13.60 3.57
N SER A 3 46.90 12.53 4.35
CA SER A 3 45.74 11.68 4.60
C SER A 3 44.62 12.58 5.13
N LYS A 4 43.65 12.94 4.28
CA LYS A 4 42.42 13.58 4.76
C LYS A 4 41.66 12.48 5.52
N THR A 5 41.65 12.57 6.85
CA THR A 5 40.82 11.74 7.71
C THR A 5 39.39 11.73 7.16
N LYS A 6 38.85 10.55 6.84
CA LYS A 6 37.46 10.40 6.38
C LYS A 6 36.55 10.84 7.53
N LEU A 7 35.68 11.82 7.28
CA LEU A 7 34.74 12.32 8.29
C LEU A 7 33.84 11.18 8.78
N THR A 8 33.57 11.12 10.08
CA THR A 8 32.60 10.16 10.66
C THR A 8 31.19 10.47 10.15
N ALA A 9 30.26 9.51 10.25
CA ALA A 9 28.86 9.72 9.90
C ALA A 9 28.23 10.91 10.65
N GLU A 10 28.58 11.08 11.93
CA GLU A 10 28.13 12.20 12.76
C GLU A 10 28.67 13.55 12.25
N GLU A 11 29.97 13.63 11.92
CA GLU A 11 30.58 14.83 11.35
C GLU A 11 30.00 15.17 9.98
N GLN A 12 29.76 14.16 9.14
CA GLN A 12 29.10 14.34 7.83
C GLN A 12 27.67 14.85 8.00
N THR A 13 26.91 14.30 8.95
CA THR A 13 25.53 14.71 9.25
C THR A 13 25.48 16.17 9.71
N ALA A 14 26.31 16.56 10.68
CA ALA A 14 26.36 17.91 11.20
C ALA A 14 26.74 18.93 10.11
N LYS A 15 27.74 18.61 9.29
CA LYS A 15 28.16 19.44 8.17
C LYS A 15 27.07 19.55 7.11
N ALA A 16 26.44 18.44 6.73
CA ALA A 16 25.38 18.42 5.73
C ALA A 16 24.17 19.22 6.19
N TYR A 17 23.81 19.13 7.48
CA TYR A 17 22.73 19.92 8.04
C TYR A 17 23.02 21.43 7.98
N SER A 18 24.23 21.87 8.37
CA SER A 18 24.61 23.29 8.29
C SER A 18 24.59 23.80 6.85
N ASN A 19 25.20 23.06 5.92
CA ASN A 19 25.23 23.44 4.50
C ASN A 19 23.81 23.55 3.91
N PHE A 20 22.93 22.62 4.24
CA PHE A 20 21.55 22.61 3.76
C PHE A 20 20.76 23.82 4.28
N LEU A 21 20.92 24.17 5.56
CA LEU A 21 20.26 25.34 6.13
C LEU A 21 20.78 26.64 5.50
N GLU A 22 22.10 26.80 5.38
CA GLU A 22 22.73 28.00 4.81
C GLU A 22 22.32 28.22 3.34
N SER A 23 22.41 27.18 2.52
CA SER A 23 22.10 27.26 1.09
C SER A 23 20.63 27.60 0.79
N LYS A 24 19.70 27.17 1.65
CA LYS A 24 18.27 27.45 1.51
C LYS A 24 17.80 28.65 2.32
N GLY A 25 18.69 29.31 3.08
CA GLY A 25 18.33 30.40 3.99
C GLY A 25 17.33 29.98 5.08
N LEU A 26 17.38 28.72 5.51
CA LEU A 26 16.46 28.15 6.48
C LEU A 26 17.00 28.27 7.90
N LYS A 27 16.08 28.33 8.87
CA LYS A 27 16.42 28.29 10.30
C LYS A 27 16.36 26.85 10.82
N PRO A 28 17.23 26.49 11.78
CA PRO A 28 17.16 25.18 12.42
C PRO A 28 15.84 25.01 13.18
N ARG A 29 15.30 23.79 13.15
CA ARG A 29 14.05 23.41 13.83
C ARG A 29 14.34 22.38 14.89
N ALA A 30 13.92 22.62 16.13
CA ALA A 30 14.18 21.73 17.26
C ALA A 30 13.66 20.30 17.00
N GLY A 31 12.42 20.15 16.53
CA GLY A 31 11.85 18.85 16.21
C GLY A 31 12.63 18.08 15.13
N GLN A 32 13.21 18.79 14.17
CA GLN A 32 14.06 18.18 13.15
C GLN A 32 15.39 17.69 13.74
N GLN A 33 16.03 18.49 14.60
CA GLN A 33 17.26 18.10 15.31
C GLN A 33 17.02 16.93 16.26
N ASP A 34 15.86 16.88 16.93
CA ASP A 34 15.45 15.74 17.75
C ASP A 34 15.31 14.47 16.92
N MET A 35 14.66 14.59 15.75
CA MET A 35 14.53 13.47 14.81
C MET A 35 15.89 12.98 14.30
N ILE A 36 16.80 13.88 13.93
CA ILE A 36 18.15 13.53 13.47
C ILE A 36 18.91 12.74 14.55
N ARG A 37 18.88 13.23 15.80
CA ARG A 37 19.53 12.57 16.94
C ARG A 37 18.91 11.21 17.24
N PHE A 38 17.57 11.13 17.22
CA PHE A 38 16.86 9.88 17.46
C PHE A 38 17.18 8.84 16.39
N CYS A 39 17.03 9.16 15.10
CA CYS A 39 17.33 8.25 14.01
C CYS A 39 18.79 7.75 14.05
N SER A 40 19.74 8.65 14.36
CA SER A 40 21.14 8.27 14.56
C SER A 40 21.27 7.26 15.72
N SER A 41 20.70 7.59 16.88
CA SER A 41 20.81 6.77 18.10
C SER A 41 20.27 5.35 17.93
N ILE A 42 19.18 5.18 17.17
CA ILE A 42 18.57 3.87 16.92
C ILE A 42 19.55 2.94 16.21
N ILE A 43 20.27 3.46 15.21
CA ILE A 43 21.20 2.67 14.40
C ILE A 43 22.57 2.55 15.08
N THR A 44 23.07 3.59 15.75
CA THR A 44 24.36 3.52 16.45
C THR A 44 24.32 2.59 17.66
N ASN A 45 23.17 2.44 18.31
CA ASN A 45 23.02 1.58 19.49
C ASN A 45 22.80 0.10 19.13
N ILE A 46 22.78 -0.26 17.84
CA ILE A 46 22.71 -1.65 17.41
C ILE A 46 24.09 -2.29 17.66
N PRO A 47 24.20 -3.27 18.57
CA PRO A 47 25.46 -3.95 18.84
C PRO A 47 26.00 -4.62 17.56
N GLU A 48 27.32 -4.63 17.39
CA GLU A 48 27.98 -5.19 16.19
C GLU A 48 27.75 -6.71 16.04
N ASP A 49 27.55 -7.42 17.16
CA ASP A 49 27.25 -8.86 17.22
C ASP A 49 25.74 -9.18 17.28
N ASN A 50 24.84 -8.21 17.03
CA ASN A 50 23.44 -8.40 17.42
C ASN A 50 22.59 -9.19 16.42
N ASP A 51 21.92 -10.22 16.93
CA ASP A 51 20.83 -10.96 16.28
C ASP A 51 19.46 -10.24 16.38
N LYS A 52 19.39 -9.04 16.97
CA LYS A 52 18.13 -8.32 17.20
C LYS A 52 18.19 -6.87 16.71
N PRO A 53 17.45 -6.48 15.67
CA PRO A 53 17.39 -5.09 15.25
C PRO A 53 16.70 -4.22 16.30
N ILE A 54 16.99 -2.92 16.22
CA ILE A 54 16.25 -1.90 16.97
C ILE A 54 15.26 -1.23 16.02
N VAL A 55 14.00 -1.17 16.46
CA VAL A 55 12.94 -0.41 15.79
C VAL A 55 12.75 0.92 16.52
N GLY A 56 12.75 2.04 15.79
CA GLY A 56 12.44 3.36 16.32
C GLY A 56 11.19 3.94 15.67
N VAL A 57 10.28 4.52 16.46
CA VAL A 57 9.02 5.09 15.97
C VAL A 57 8.97 6.60 16.21
N VAL A 58 8.84 7.38 15.13
CA VAL A 58 8.88 8.85 15.17
C VAL A 58 7.60 9.45 14.61
N GLU A 59 6.81 10.10 15.47
CA GLU A 59 5.78 11.03 14.99
C GLU A 59 6.43 12.38 14.72
N ALA A 60 6.42 12.82 13.47
CA ALA A 60 6.99 14.10 13.06
C ALA A 60 5.92 14.93 12.34
N GLY A 61 5.45 15.99 13.00
CA GLY A 61 4.36 16.82 12.46
C GLY A 61 4.70 17.44 11.10
N THR A 62 3.68 17.81 10.33
CA THR A 62 3.86 18.54 9.06
C THR A 62 4.77 19.75 9.24
N GLY A 63 5.66 19.99 8.28
CA GLY A 63 6.63 21.09 8.34
C GLY A 63 7.90 20.78 9.13
N THR A 64 7.98 19.68 9.87
CA THR A 64 9.22 19.29 10.60
C THR A 64 10.39 18.99 9.66
N GLY A 65 10.11 18.69 8.38
CA GLY A 65 11.14 18.29 7.41
C GLY A 65 11.57 16.84 7.60
N LYS A 66 10.59 15.92 7.65
CA LYS A 66 10.75 14.48 7.92
C LYS A 66 11.84 13.85 7.05
N THR A 67 11.76 14.05 5.73
CA THR A 67 12.70 13.50 4.76
C THR A 67 14.14 13.87 5.07
N LEU A 68 14.40 15.13 5.38
CA LEU A 68 15.72 15.58 5.82
C LEU A 68 16.10 14.99 7.19
N GLY A 69 15.14 14.92 8.11
CA GLY A 69 15.34 14.42 9.47
C GLY A 69 15.84 12.98 9.54
N TYR A 70 15.37 12.10 8.64
CA TYR A 70 15.88 10.73 8.54
C TYR A 70 17.01 10.57 7.52
N CYS A 71 17.01 11.25 6.37
CA CYS A 71 18.05 11.02 5.36
C CYS A 71 19.42 11.54 5.78
N LEU A 72 19.48 12.74 6.38
CA LEU A 72 20.76 13.37 6.75
C LEU A 72 21.61 12.52 7.71
N PRO A 73 21.04 11.89 8.76
CA PRO A 73 21.81 10.99 9.61
C PRO A 73 21.96 9.58 9.00
N LEU A 74 20.91 9.04 8.38
CA LEU A 74 20.90 7.62 8.02
C LEU A 74 21.71 7.32 6.77
N ILE A 75 21.84 8.24 5.81
CA ILE A 75 22.65 8.02 4.61
C ILE A 75 24.14 7.84 4.98
N PRO A 76 24.81 8.81 5.66
CA PRO A 76 26.19 8.63 6.07
C PRO A 76 26.40 7.41 6.97
N LEU A 77 25.44 7.14 7.86
CA LEU A 77 25.53 6.03 8.82
C LEU A 77 25.37 4.66 8.16
N ALA A 78 24.45 4.51 7.21
CA ALA A 78 24.31 3.29 6.42
C ALA A 78 25.61 3.00 5.64
N MET A 79 26.18 4.02 4.98
CA MET A 79 27.44 3.90 4.27
C MET A 79 28.62 3.56 5.19
N GLU A 80 28.67 4.15 6.40
CA GLU A 80 29.72 3.84 7.39
C GLU A 80 29.61 2.40 7.89
N LYS A 81 28.38 1.89 8.08
CA LYS A 81 28.10 0.51 8.51
C LYS A 81 28.12 -0.52 7.37
N GLY A 82 28.33 -0.09 6.12
CA GLY A 82 28.31 -0.96 4.95
C GLY A 82 26.93 -1.58 4.67
N LYS A 83 25.86 -0.89 5.05
CA LYS A 83 24.46 -1.32 4.89
C LYS A 83 23.77 -0.51 3.79
N THR A 84 22.75 -1.09 3.17
CA THR A 84 21.89 -0.34 2.24
C THR A 84 20.80 0.39 3.02
N LEU A 85 20.53 1.65 2.68
CA LEU A 85 19.36 2.37 3.19
C LEU A 85 18.16 2.18 2.25
N VAL A 86 17.09 1.53 2.72
CA VAL A 86 15.82 1.43 1.98
C VAL A 86 14.83 2.47 2.51
N LEU A 87 14.47 3.43 1.66
CA LEU A 87 13.42 4.41 1.92
C LEU A 87 12.09 3.92 1.33
N SER A 88 11.19 3.46 2.19
CA SER A 88 9.87 2.95 1.83
C SER A 88 8.80 4.03 2.04
N THR A 89 8.09 4.42 0.98
CA THR A 89 6.98 5.39 1.06
C THR A 89 5.61 4.72 0.85
N ALA A 90 4.53 5.39 1.26
CA ALA A 90 3.19 4.83 1.10
C ALA A 90 2.68 4.79 -0.35
N THR A 91 3.16 5.65 -1.25
CA THR A 91 2.63 5.75 -2.63
C THR A 91 3.72 6.01 -3.66
N VAL A 92 3.46 5.64 -4.93
CA VAL A 92 4.39 5.89 -6.05
C VAL A 92 4.69 7.39 -6.23
N ALA A 93 3.68 8.25 -6.07
CA ALA A 93 3.87 9.70 -6.16
C ALA A 93 4.85 10.24 -5.09
N LEU A 94 4.81 9.68 -3.87
CA LEU A 94 5.78 10.03 -2.82
C LEU A 94 7.17 9.49 -3.13
N GLN A 95 7.29 8.30 -3.73
CA GLN A 95 8.60 7.79 -4.20
C GLN A 95 9.23 8.72 -5.22
N GLU A 96 8.44 9.14 -6.23
CA GLU A 96 8.90 10.04 -7.29
C GLU A 96 9.34 11.38 -6.72
N GLN A 97 8.59 11.92 -5.75
CA GLN A 97 8.99 13.15 -5.05
C GLN A 97 10.36 13.01 -4.37
N VAL A 98 10.61 11.89 -3.68
CA VAL A 98 11.90 11.63 -3.02
C VAL A 98 13.04 11.56 -4.04
N VAL A 99 12.81 10.92 -5.18
CA VAL A 99 13.82 10.69 -6.23
C VAL A 99 14.12 11.94 -7.06
N VAL A 100 13.09 12.71 -7.42
CA VAL A 100 13.19 13.86 -8.34
C VAL A 100 13.59 15.14 -7.59
N LYS A 101 13.24 15.24 -6.31
CA LYS A 101 13.44 16.46 -5.51
C LYS A 101 14.29 16.24 -4.28
N ASP A 102 13.84 15.40 -3.34
CA ASP A 102 14.41 15.41 -1.99
C ASP A 102 15.86 14.91 -1.95
N LEU A 103 16.17 13.75 -2.55
CA LEU A 103 17.54 13.21 -2.59
C LEU A 103 18.51 14.07 -3.42
N PRO A 104 18.16 14.58 -4.63
CA PRO A 104 18.99 15.55 -5.35
C PRO A 104 19.29 16.82 -4.54
N GLU A 105 18.31 17.34 -3.80
CA GLU A 105 18.52 18.48 -2.92
C GLU A 105 19.45 18.13 -1.76
N ILE A 106 19.31 16.96 -1.14
CA ILE A 106 20.21 16.50 -0.07
C ILE A 106 21.65 16.37 -0.59
N GLN A 107 21.85 15.80 -1.78
CA GLN A 107 23.18 15.69 -2.40
C GLN A 107 23.79 17.07 -2.68
N SER A 108 23.07 17.93 -3.40
CA SER A 108 23.58 19.21 -3.88
C SER A 108 23.76 20.23 -2.75
N GLN A 109 22.77 20.36 -1.87
CA GLN A 109 22.75 21.37 -0.81
C GLN A 109 23.40 20.89 0.49
N GLY A 110 23.25 19.60 0.82
CA GLY A 110 23.94 18.99 1.96
C GLY A 110 25.41 18.69 1.69
N GLY A 111 25.80 18.53 0.41
CA GLY A 111 27.17 18.16 0.04
C GLY A 111 27.50 16.69 0.36
N LEU A 112 26.49 15.83 0.46
CA LEU A 112 26.64 14.39 0.64
C LEU A 112 26.84 13.70 -0.71
N LYS A 113 27.74 12.72 -0.75
CA LYS A 113 28.01 11.89 -1.94
C LYS A 113 27.51 10.49 -1.68
N PHE A 114 26.46 10.09 -2.38
CA PHE A 114 25.88 8.75 -2.31
C PHE A 114 25.20 8.44 -3.65
N SER A 115 25.00 7.17 -3.98
CA SER A 115 24.23 6.71 -5.14
C SER A 115 22.83 6.27 -4.69
N TYR A 116 21.84 6.38 -5.59
CA TYR A 116 20.48 5.94 -5.30
C TYR A 116 19.75 5.41 -6.52
N ALA A 117 18.79 4.51 -6.30
CA ALA A 117 17.92 3.97 -7.36
C ALA A 117 16.52 3.66 -6.83
N MET A 118 15.53 3.68 -7.72
CA MET A 118 14.14 3.40 -7.39
C MET A 118 13.78 1.96 -7.73
N ALA A 119 13.32 1.21 -6.73
CA ALA A 119 12.73 -0.10 -6.91
C ALA A 119 11.32 0.06 -7.47
N LYS A 120 11.06 -0.60 -8.61
CA LYS A 120 9.75 -0.64 -9.26
C LYS A 120 9.26 -2.07 -9.38
N GLY A 121 7.94 -2.25 -9.35
CA GLY A 121 7.33 -3.56 -9.57
C GLY A 121 7.71 -4.13 -10.94
N ARG A 122 7.96 -5.45 -11.00
CA ARG A 122 8.41 -6.13 -12.23
C ARG A 122 7.55 -5.85 -13.46
N GLY A 123 6.24 -5.75 -13.26
CA GLY A 123 5.28 -5.43 -14.31
C GLY A 123 5.41 -4.03 -14.91
N ARG A 124 6.34 -3.19 -14.44
CA ARG A 124 6.68 -1.86 -15.00
C ARG A 124 7.76 -1.91 -16.08
N TYR A 125 8.35 -3.08 -16.33
CA TYR A 125 9.40 -3.25 -17.34
C TYR A 125 8.89 -4.01 -18.56
N PHE A 126 9.37 -3.61 -19.73
CA PHE A 126 9.15 -4.32 -20.99
C PHE A 126 9.87 -5.69 -20.98
N CYS A 127 9.20 -6.71 -21.52
CA CYS A 127 9.77 -8.03 -21.68
C CYS A 127 9.80 -8.39 -23.17
N ARG A 128 11.00 -8.35 -23.75
CA ARG A 128 11.18 -8.66 -25.17
C ARG A 128 10.65 -10.04 -25.55
N LEU A 129 10.85 -11.04 -24.68
CA LEU A 129 10.36 -12.40 -24.90
C LEU A 129 8.82 -12.47 -24.98
N ARG A 130 8.12 -11.73 -24.11
CA ARG A 130 6.65 -11.67 -24.15
C ARG A 130 6.13 -10.84 -25.31
N TYR A 131 6.86 -9.79 -25.69
CA TYR A 131 6.59 -9.03 -26.89
C TYR A 131 6.67 -9.91 -28.14
N ASP A 132 7.77 -10.63 -28.34
CA ASP A 132 7.96 -11.51 -29.51
C ASP A 132 6.82 -12.55 -29.58
N ALA A 133 6.53 -13.22 -28.45
CA ALA A 133 5.43 -14.19 -28.38
C ALA A 133 4.04 -13.57 -28.65
N HIS A 134 3.80 -12.33 -28.21
CA HIS A 134 2.54 -11.64 -28.48
C HIS A 134 2.41 -11.26 -29.95
N VAL A 135 3.48 -10.74 -30.55
CA VAL A 135 3.56 -10.34 -31.96
C VAL A 135 3.30 -11.55 -32.87
N ASP A 136 3.93 -12.69 -32.58
CA ASP A 136 3.71 -13.92 -33.33
C ASP A 136 2.25 -14.39 -33.23
N ALA A 137 1.67 -14.38 -32.02
CA ALA A 137 0.28 -14.76 -31.81
C ALA A 137 -0.70 -13.81 -32.52
N GLU A 138 -0.45 -12.49 -32.49
CA GLU A 138 -1.30 -11.50 -33.14
C GLU A 138 -1.22 -11.62 -34.67
N HIS A 139 0.00 -11.79 -35.21
CA HIS A 139 0.21 -12.03 -36.63
C HIS A 139 -0.48 -13.32 -37.11
N ASN A 140 -0.36 -14.42 -36.35
CA ASN A 140 -1.02 -15.68 -36.68
C ASN A 140 -2.56 -15.58 -36.62
N ALA A 141 -3.11 -14.77 -35.71
CA ALA A 141 -4.55 -14.61 -35.54
C ALA A 141 -5.19 -13.67 -36.59
N TYR A 142 -4.49 -12.59 -36.96
CA TYR A 142 -5.07 -11.49 -37.77
C TYR A 142 -4.34 -11.20 -39.08
N GLY A 143 -3.14 -11.76 -39.29
CA GLY A 143 -2.29 -11.48 -40.46
C GLY A 143 -1.51 -10.16 -40.40
N TYR A 144 -1.68 -9.37 -39.33
CA TYR A 144 -0.95 -8.13 -39.08
C TYR A 144 -0.73 -7.92 -37.58
N VAL A 145 0.19 -7.03 -37.24
CA VAL A 145 0.49 -6.60 -35.87
C VAL A 145 0.00 -5.16 -35.74
N ARG A 146 -0.59 -4.81 -34.61
CA ARG A 146 -1.04 -3.42 -34.42
C ARG A 146 0.13 -2.43 -34.43
N ASP A 147 -0.09 -1.25 -35.00
CA ASP A 147 0.94 -0.21 -35.13
C ASP A 147 1.55 0.22 -33.78
N ASP A 148 0.76 0.24 -32.71
CA ASP A 148 1.25 0.60 -31.38
C ASP A 148 2.24 -0.43 -30.82
N MET A 149 2.02 -1.72 -31.10
CA MET A 149 2.96 -2.78 -30.72
C MET A 149 4.23 -2.71 -31.55
N THR A 150 4.09 -2.53 -32.88
CA THR A 150 5.24 -2.41 -33.78
C THR A 150 6.14 -1.23 -33.40
N SER A 151 5.54 -0.08 -33.07
CA SER A 151 6.27 1.12 -32.64
C SER A 151 7.02 0.87 -31.33
N LEU A 152 6.35 0.31 -30.33
CA LEU A 152 6.94 -0.02 -29.02
C LEU A 152 8.16 -0.95 -29.15
N GLY A 153 8.06 -1.99 -29.99
CA GLY A 153 9.15 -2.93 -30.23
C GLY A 153 10.33 -2.32 -30.96
N ASN A 154 10.08 -1.42 -31.90
CA ASN A 154 11.12 -0.71 -32.67
C ASN A 154 11.85 0.34 -31.83
N GLU A 155 11.14 1.10 -31.00
CA GLU A 155 11.72 2.10 -30.09
C GLU A 155 12.61 1.45 -29.02
N PHE A 156 12.21 0.28 -28.52
CA PHE A 156 13.07 -0.51 -27.63
C PHE A 156 14.31 -1.06 -28.35
N ALA A 157 14.14 -1.58 -29.57
CA ALA A 157 15.25 -2.17 -30.34
C ALA A 157 16.27 -1.13 -30.83
N SER A 158 15.83 0.10 -31.12
CA SER A 158 16.69 1.23 -31.52
C SER A 158 17.39 1.89 -30.32
N GLY A 159 16.89 1.70 -29.11
CA GLY A 159 17.40 2.33 -27.89
C GLY A 159 16.80 3.70 -27.60
N ASP A 160 15.80 4.14 -28.38
CA ASP A 160 15.05 5.38 -28.16
C ASP A 160 14.25 5.33 -26.84
N TRP A 161 13.95 4.13 -26.34
CA TRP A 161 13.30 3.89 -25.06
C TRP A 161 14.02 2.79 -24.25
N ASN A 162 14.19 3.03 -22.95
CA ASN A 162 14.94 2.13 -22.05
C ASN A 162 14.16 0.89 -21.59
N GLY A 163 12.89 0.75 -21.99
CA GLY A 163 12.02 -0.36 -21.60
C GLY A 163 11.30 -0.18 -20.26
N GLU A 164 11.39 0.97 -19.60
CA GLU A 164 10.60 1.31 -18.41
C GLU A 164 9.29 2.01 -18.80
N ARG A 165 8.15 1.44 -18.39
CA ARG A 165 6.81 1.98 -18.71
C ARG A 165 6.70 3.48 -18.43
N ASP A 166 7.20 3.90 -17.27
CA ASP A 166 7.01 5.27 -16.78
C ASP A 166 7.91 6.31 -17.49
N THR A 167 8.85 5.86 -18.33
CA THR A 167 9.68 6.75 -19.17
C THR A 167 9.19 6.83 -20.61
N TYR A 168 8.15 6.07 -20.96
CA TYR A 168 7.58 6.08 -22.30
C TYR A 168 6.82 7.41 -22.54
N PRO A 169 7.05 8.12 -23.65
CA PRO A 169 6.48 9.46 -23.86
C PRO A 169 4.95 9.51 -23.96
N LEU A 170 4.32 8.41 -24.38
CA LEU A 170 2.88 8.32 -24.60
C LEU A 170 2.21 7.47 -23.52
N GLU A 171 0.93 7.70 -23.26
CA GLU A 171 0.18 6.87 -22.33
C GLU A 171 -0.07 5.48 -22.93
N LEU A 172 0.49 4.44 -22.28
CA LEU A 172 0.30 3.06 -22.68
C LEU A 172 -0.94 2.47 -21.99
N ALA A 173 -1.92 2.07 -22.80
CA ALA A 173 -3.12 1.40 -22.31
C ALA A 173 -2.77 0.07 -21.61
N ASP A 174 -3.34 -0.17 -20.43
CA ASP A 174 -3.05 -1.37 -19.61
C ASP A 174 -3.28 -2.69 -20.37
N LYS A 175 -4.32 -2.74 -21.21
CA LYS A 175 -4.62 -3.92 -22.03
C LYS A 175 -3.50 -4.27 -23.02
N SER A 176 -2.82 -3.26 -23.56
CA SER A 176 -1.66 -3.46 -24.43
C SER A 176 -0.43 -3.82 -23.59
N TRP A 177 -0.16 -3.04 -22.53
CA TRP A 177 1.00 -3.20 -21.67
C TRP A 177 1.08 -4.59 -21.00
N ASN A 178 -0.04 -5.10 -20.50
CA ASN A 178 -0.11 -6.38 -19.79
C ASN A 178 0.27 -7.59 -20.67
N LYS A 179 0.29 -7.42 -21.99
CA LYS A 179 0.72 -8.47 -22.93
C LYS A 179 2.24 -8.54 -23.08
N VAL A 180 2.94 -7.42 -22.86
CA VAL A 180 4.37 -7.26 -23.18
C VAL A 180 5.24 -6.95 -21.97
N ASN A 181 4.67 -6.72 -20.79
CA ASN A 181 5.42 -6.43 -19.57
C ASN A 181 6.13 -7.66 -18.98
N ALA A 182 7.09 -7.48 -18.09
CA ALA A 182 7.75 -8.58 -17.42
C ALA A 182 6.86 -9.21 -16.35
N VAL A 183 6.75 -10.54 -16.37
CA VAL A 183 5.98 -11.34 -15.41
C VAL A 183 6.89 -12.38 -14.78
N ALA A 184 6.83 -12.53 -13.46
CA ALA A 184 7.81 -13.32 -12.72
C ALA A 184 7.70 -14.82 -12.98
N SER A 185 6.46 -15.33 -13.02
CA SER A 185 6.14 -16.71 -13.37
C SER A 185 6.62 -17.07 -14.77
N GLN A 186 6.51 -16.11 -15.70
CA GLN A 186 6.86 -16.27 -17.11
C GLN A 186 8.27 -15.78 -17.43
N CYS A 187 9.22 -15.90 -16.51
CA CYS A 187 10.59 -15.43 -16.77
C CYS A 187 11.60 -16.58 -16.69
N PRO A 188 12.26 -16.93 -17.82
CA PRO A 188 13.35 -17.91 -17.85
C PRO A 188 14.63 -17.48 -17.10
N LYS A 189 14.65 -16.28 -16.52
CA LYS A 189 15.80 -15.68 -15.81
C LYS A 189 17.07 -15.70 -16.67
N ILE A 190 18.17 -16.25 -16.14
CA ILE A 190 19.49 -16.32 -16.79
C ILE A 190 19.43 -17.09 -18.12
N LYS A 191 18.47 -18.01 -18.29
CA LYS A 191 18.29 -18.79 -19.51
C LYS A 191 17.43 -18.07 -20.57
N CYS A 192 17.05 -16.81 -20.35
CA CYS A 192 16.30 -16.01 -21.32
C CYS A 192 17.23 -15.56 -22.47
N PRO A 193 16.85 -15.70 -23.75
CA PRO A 193 17.67 -15.24 -24.88
C PRO A 193 17.96 -13.73 -24.82
N HIS A 194 17.04 -12.97 -24.20
CA HIS A 194 17.12 -11.52 -24.05
C HIS A 194 17.69 -11.06 -22.70
N TYR A 195 18.30 -11.94 -21.89
CA TYR A 195 18.73 -11.62 -20.51
C TYR A 195 19.69 -10.43 -20.44
N LYS A 196 20.69 -10.36 -21.32
CA LYS A 196 21.73 -9.31 -21.32
C LYS A 196 21.15 -7.90 -21.53
N ASN A 197 20.08 -7.79 -22.32
CA ASN A 197 19.42 -6.52 -22.64
C ASN A 197 18.08 -6.38 -21.90
N CYS A 198 17.85 -7.14 -20.83
CA CYS A 198 16.58 -7.13 -20.11
C CYS A 198 16.49 -5.90 -19.19
N PRO A 199 15.52 -4.98 -19.40
CA PRO A 199 15.39 -3.76 -18.59
C PRO A 199 15.19 -4.05 -17.10
N PHE A 200 14.39 -5.08 -16.79
CA PHE A 200 14.14 -5.49 -15.42
C PHE A 200 15.41 -5.95 -14.69
N PHE A 201 16.24 -6.79 -15.33
CA PHE A 201 17.47 -7.26 -14.69
C PHE A 201 18.53 -6.16 -14.61
N ALA A 202 18.63 -5.29 -15.61
CA ALA A 202 19.50 -4.11 -15.54
C ALA A 202 19.11 -3.19 -14.36
N ALA A 203 17.82 -2.93 -14.18
CA ALA A 203 17.33 -2.15 -13.04
C ALA A 203 17.57 -2.85 -11.70
N ARG A 204 17.38 -4.19 -11.65
CA ARG A 204 17.63 -4.99 -10.44
C ARG A 204 19.09 -4.99 -10.03
N SER A 205 20.03 -5.21 -10.95
CA SER A 205 21.46 -5.17 -10.65
C SER A 205 21.89 -3.80 -10.12
N ARG A 206 21.29 -2.70 -10.63
CA ARG A 206 21.53 -1.37 -10.10
C ARG A 206 21.10 -1.22 -8.62
N LEU A 207 20.05 -1.91 -8.16
CA LEU A 207 19.61 -1.83 -6.76
C LEU A 207 20.63 -2.43 -5.79
N GLU A 208 21.47 -3.36 -6.24
CA GLU A 208 22.50 -4.01 -5.41
C GLU A 208 23.78 -3.14 -5.27
N GLU A 209 23.95 -2.14 -6.13
CA GLU A 209 25.17 -1.31 -6.21
C GLU A 209 25.00 0.08 -5.56
N VAL A 210 23.77 0.46 -5.20
CA VAL A 210 23.47 1.81 -4.69
C VAL A 210 23.46 1.89 -3.16
N ASP A 211 23.83 3.05 -2.63
CA ASP A 211 23.79 3.31 -1.19
C ASP A 211 22.34 3.43 -0.66
N VAL A 212 21.44 3.97 -1.49
CA VAL A 212 20.04 4.24 -1.12
C VAL A 212 19.06 3.66 -2.15
N VAL A 213 18.13 2.83 -1.69
CA VAL A 213 17.04 2.28 -2.51
C VAL A 213 15.72 2.92 -2.10
N ILE A 214 14.98 3.46 -3.07
CA ILE A 214 13.65 4.02 -2.85
C ILE A 214 12.61 2.99 -3.28
N ALA A 215 11.72 2.59 -2.37
CA ALA A 215 10.66 1.61 -2.60
C ALA A 215 9.34 2.12 -2.03
N ASN A 216 8.24 1.39 -2.26
CA ASN A 216 6.98 1.62 -1.54
C ASN A 216 6.81 0.47 -0.56
N HIS A 217 5.90 0.66 0.39
CA HIS A 217 5.57 -0.39 1.35
C HIS A 217 5.18 -1.69 0.63
N ASP A 218 4.51 -1.61 -0.53
CA ASP A 218 4.07 -2.78 -1.27
C ASP A 218 5.23 -3.64 -1.80
N ILE A 219 6.26 -3.01 -2.38
CA ILE A 219 7.45 -3.70 -2.86
C ILE A 219 8.24 -4.30 -1.70
N VAL A 220 8.36 -3.56 -0.57
CA VAL A 220 9.04 -4.09 0.62
C VAL A 220 8.30 -5.30 1.16
N LEU A 221 6.98 -5.20 1.39
CA LEU A 221 6.17 -6.31 1.91
C LEU A 221 6.13 -7.51 0.96
N SER A 222 6.13 -7.29 -0.36
CA SER A 222 6.26 -8.35 -1.35
C SER A 222 7.62 -9.04 -1.29
N ASP A 223 8.72 -8.32 -1.04
CA ASP A 223 10.04 -8.92 -0.86
C ASP A 223 10.11 -9.77 0.41
N LEU A 224 9.57 -9.25 1.51
CA LEU A 224 9.51 -9.94 2.80
C LEU A 224 8.69 -11.23 2.72
N SER A 225 7.56 -11.20 2.02
CA SER A 225 6.72 -12.39 1.78
C SER A 225 7.44 -13.50 1.00
N LEU A 226 8.50 -13.14 0.26
CA LEU A 226 9.37 -14.08 -0.47
C LEU A 226 10.59 -14.54 0.36
N GLY A 227 10.66 -14.17 1.64
CA GLY A 227 11.77 -14.46 2.55
C GLY A 227 12.79 -13.34 2.71
N GLY A 228 12.62 -12.20 2.02
CA GLY A 228 13.54 -11.06 2.04
C GLY A 228 14.81 -11.28 1.21
N GLY A 229 15.27 -10.24 0.51
CA GLY A 229 16.50 -10.33 -0.30
C GLY A 229 16.27 -10.84 -1.73
N VAL A 230 15.02 -10.99 -2.16
CA VAL A 230 14.66 -11.54 -3.48
C VAL A 230 14.45 -10.42 -4.51
N ILE A 231 14.01 -9.25 -4.08
CA ILE A 231 13.73 -8.04 -4.87
C ILE A 231 14.62 -6.90 -4.38
N LEU A 232 14.71 -6.74 -3.06
CA LEU A 232 15.54 -5.73 -2.39
C LEU A 232 16.78 -6.39 -1.80
N PRO A 233 17.76 -5.61 -1.29
CA PRO A 233 18.86 -6.19 -0.52
C PRO A 233 18.36 -6.98 0.70
N PRO A 234 19.12 -7.99 1.16
CA PRO A 234 18.72 -8.82 2.30
C PRO A 234 18.38 -7.96 3.53
N PRO A 235 17.32 -8.28 4.29
CA PRO A 235 16.92 -7.49 5.47
C PRO A 235 18.07 -7.25 6.46
N LYS A 236 18.90 -8.27 6.72
CA LYS A 236 20.07 -8.20 7.64
C LYS A 236 21.17 -7.22 7.19
N GLU A 237 21.17 -6.85 5.91
CA GLU A 237 22.08 -5.88 5.32
C GLU A 237 21.40 -4.52 5.07
N THR A 238 20.19 -4.33 5.60
CA THR A 238 19.32 -3.21 5.24
C THR A 238 18.83 -2.44 6.45
N ILE A 239 18.99 -1.11 6.40
CA ILE A 239 18.29 -0.17 7.27
C ILE A 239 17.02 0.28 6.55
N TYR A 240 15.86 0.03 7.14
CA TYR A 240 14.58 0.45 6.58
C TYR A 240 14.09 1.75 7.19
N VAL A 241 13.60 2.66 6.35
CA VAL A 241 12.78 3.80 6.77
C VAL A 241 11.40 3.66 6.16
N PHE A 242 10.36 3.55 6.99
CA PHE A 242 8.97 3.56 6.55
C PHE A 242 8.38 4.95 6.78
N ASP A 243 8.34 5.75 5.71
CA ASP A 243 7.66 7.06 5.71
C ASP A 243 6.17 6.91 5.41
N GLU A 244 5.35 7.69 6.09
CA GLU A 244 3.91 7.46 6.25
C GLU A 244 3.60 6.06 6.80
N GLY A 245 4.42 5.60 7.75
CA GLY A 245 4.34 4.27 8.36
C GLY A 245 3.02 3.91 9.05
N HIS A 246 2.09 4.87 9.17
CA HIS A 246 0.71 4.61 9.60
C HIS A 246 -0.07 3.71 8.61
N HIS A 247 0.41 3.54 7.37
CA HIS A 247 -0.14 2.60 6.39
C HIS A 247 0.50 1.20 6.44
N LEU A 248 1.62 1.04 7.15
CA LEU A 248 2.42 -0.19 7.07
C LEU A 248 1.63 -1.42 7.53
N THR A 249 0.89 -1.29 8.63
CA THR A 249 0.10 -2.36 9.24
C THR A 249 -1.05 -2.81 8.35
N SER A 250 -1.84 -1.87 7.83
CA SER A 250 -2.95 -2.18 6.92
C SER A 250 -2.46 -2.83 5.63
N LYS A 251 -1.37 -2.32 5.05
CA LYS A 251 -0.77 -2.92 3.85
C LYS A 251 -0.19 -4.31 4.13
N ALA A 252 0.43 -4.52 5.28
CA ALA A 252 0.91 -5.85 5.66
C ALA A 252 -0.25 -6.86 5.71
N ILE A 253 -1.38 -6.50 6.32
CA ILE A 253 -2.58 -7.35 6.35
C ILE A 253 -3.03 -7.74 4.93
N GLU A 254 -3.07 -6.77 4.00
CA GLU A 254 -3.47 -7.00 2.61
C GLU A 254 -2.48 -7.90 1.85
N HIS A 255 -1.16 -7.66 1.98
CA HIS A 255 -0.13 -8.47 1.31
C HIS A 255 -0.11 -9.91 1.81
N PHE A 256 -0.35 -10.10 3.11
CA PHE A 256 -0.43 -11.42 3.70
C PHE A 256 -1.79 -12.08 3.56
N ALA A 257 -2.73 -11.55 2.76
CA ALA A 257 -4.01 -12.19 2.48
C ALA A 257 -3.92 -13.18 1.29
N ALA A 258 -4.68 -14.26 1.35
CA ALA A 258 -4.81 -15.25 0.28
C ALA A 258 -6.25 -15.35 -0.20
N ASN A 259 -6.44 -15.53 -1.51
CA ASN A 259 -7.76 -15.71 -2.10
C ASN A 259 -7.68 -16.58 -3.37
N ALA A 260 -8.78 -17.27 -3.69
CA ALA A 260 -8.91 -18.02 -4.93
C ALA A 260 -10.35 -17.99 -5.44
N SER A 261 -10.51 -17.75 -6.73
CA SER A 261 -11.79 -17.87 -7.43
C SER A 261 -11.99 -19.30 -7.89
N LEU A 262 -13.05 -19.97 -7.43
CA LEU A 262 -13.34 -21.36 -7.77
C LEU A 262 -13.69 -21.48 -9.26
N ASP A 263 -14.47 -20.53 -9.78
CA ASP A 263 -14.87 -20.46 -11.19
C ASP A 263 -13.67 -20.19 -12.12
N ASN A 264 -12.85 -19.18 -11.82
CA ASN A 264 -11.69 -18.87 -12.65
C ASN A 264 -10.67 -20.00 -12.60
N THR A 265 -10.53 -20.64 -11.43
CA THR A 265 -9.67 -21.80 -11.25
C THR A 265 -10.08 -22.95 -12.15
N ALA A 266 -11.34 -23.36 -12.10
CA ALA A 266 -11.85 -24.41 -12.96
C ALA A 266 -11.71 -24.07 -14.46
N ARG A 267 -11.89 -22.80 -14.85
CA ARG A 267 -11.69 -22.37 -16.23
C ARG A 267 -10.24 -22.53 -16.70
N TRP A 268 -9.27 -21.97 -15.98
CA TRP A 268 -7.88 -22.05 -16.42
C TRP A 268 -7.32 -23.48 -16.31
N LEU A 269 -7.85 -24.30 -15.41
CA LEU A 269 -7.52 -25.73 -15.36
C LEU A 269 -7.94 -26.45 -16.66
N GLY A 270 -9.01 -26.00 -17.31
CA GLY A 270 -9.41 -26.49 -18.64
C GLY A 270 -8.41 -26.11 -19.74
N ASP A 271 -7.74 -24.96 -19.61
CA ASP A 271 -6.74 -24.47 -20.56
C ASP A 271 -5.36 -25.16 -20.39
N VAL A 272 -5.15 -25.94 -19.32
CA VAL A 272 -3.85 -26.59 -19.02
C VAL A 272 -3.39 -27.48 -20.16
N SER A 273 -4.32 -28.19 -20.81
CA SER A 273 -4.01 -29.03 -21.96
C SER A 273 -3.30 -28.22 -23.05
N ASP A 274 -3.89 -27.12 -23.48
CA ASP A 274 -3.35 -26.25 -24.53
C ASP A 274 -2.00 -25.63 -24.12
N MET A 275 -1.80 -25.37 -22.81
CA MET A 275 -0.55 -24.81 -22.29
C MET A 275 0.65 -25.76 -22.36
N VAL A 276 0.44 -27.09 -22.37
CA VAL A 276 1.54 -28.06 -22.20
C VAL A 276 1.65 -29.10 -23.32
N MET A 277 0.69 -29.16 -24.25
CA MET A 277 0.70 -30.16 -25.34
C MET A 277 1.95 -30.07 -26.22
N ASP A 278 2.45 -28.86 -26.52
CA ASP A 278 3.64 -28.65 -27.36
C ASP A 278 4.95 -29.08 -26.68
N MET A 279 4.93 -29.36 -25.38
CA MET A 279 6.08 -29.85 -24.61
C MET A 279 6.33 -31.35 -24.79
N GLN A 280 5.41 -32.13 -25.36
CA GLN A 280 5.57 -33.60 -25.41
C GLN A 280 6.72 -34.04 -26.32
N THR A 281 6.76 -33.53 -27.55
CA THR A 281 7.74 -33.94 -28.56
C THR A 281 9.17 -33.51 -28.23
N PRO A 282 9.43 -32.26 -27.79
CA PRO A 282 10.81 -31.78 -27.61
C PRO A 282 11.56 -32.46 -26.45
N TYR A 283 10.86 -32.87 -25.38
CA TYR A 283 11.51 -33.34 -24.14
C TYR A 283 11.43 -34.85 -23.91
N GLY A 284 10.85 -35.61 -24.85
CA GLY A 284 10.84 -37.07 -24.84
C GLY A 284 9.79 -37.73 -23.93
N GLU A 285 9.89 -39.06 -23.80
CA GLU A 285 8.84 -39.91 -23.23
C GLU A 285 8.45 -39.59 -21.77
N LYS A 286 9.43 -39.21 -20.93
CA LYS A 286 9.16 -38.81 -19.54
C LYS A 286 8.29 -37.55 -19.45
N MET A 287 8.55 -36.57 -20.31
CA MET A 287 7.71 -35.36 -20.38
C MET A 287 6.30 -35.73 -20.82
N ASN A 288 6.18 -36.63 -21.80
CA ASN A 288 4.89 -37.09 -22.31
C ASN A 288 4.01 -37.70 -21.19
N ASP A 289 4.58 -38.59 -20.37
CA ASP A 289 3.89 -39.17 -19.20
C ASP A 289 3.45 -38.08 -18.19
N HIS A 290 4.30 -37.10 -17.93
CA HIS A 290 3.96 -35.99 -17.02
C HIS A 290 2.85 -35.09 -17.57
N VAL A 291 2.87 -34.78 -18.87
CA VAL A 291 1.81 -34.01 -19.53
C VAL A 291 0.47 -34.72 -19.41
N TYR A 292 0.39 -36.02 -19.74
CA TYR A 292 -0.88 -36.76 -19.62
C TYR A 292 -1.42 -36.79 -18.19
N LYS A 293 -0.55 -37.05 -17.21
CA LYS A 293 -0.94 -37.05 -15.79
C LYS A 293 -1.39 -35.68 -15.31
N LEU A 294 -0.70 -34.63 -15.73
CA LEU A 294 -1.02 -33.25 -15.38
C LEU A 294 -2.38 -32.84 -15.94
N VAL A 295 -2.68 -33.16 -17.21
CA VAL A 295 -3.97 -32.86 -17.84
C VAL A 295 -5.11 -33.61 -17.14
N ALA A 296 -4.91 -34.88 -16.79
CA ALA A 296 -5.90 -35.64 -16.02
C ALA A 296 -6.16 -35.00 -14.64
N LEU A 297 -5.10 -34.69 -13.88
CA LEU A 297 -5.22 -34.03 -12.58
C LEU A 297 -5.84 -32.64 -12.68
N ALA A 298 -5.56 -31.88 -13.74
CA ALA A 298 -6.16 -30.57 -13.96
C ALA A 298 -7.68 -30.69 -14.15
N SER A 299 -8.12 -31.66 -14.95
CA SER A 299 -9.54 -31.97 -15.16
C SER A 299 -10.23 -32.38 -13.85
N ASP A 300 -9.62 -33.29 -13.07
CA ASP A 300 -10.17 -33.73 -11.79
C ASP A 300 -10.24 -32.57 -10.79
N THR A 301 -9.21 -31.73 -10.73
CA THR A 301 -9.18 -30.54 -9.87
C THR A 301 -10.26 -29.54 -10.28
N ALA A 302 -10.51 -29.35 -11.58
CA ALA A 302 -11.56 -28.46 -12.06
C ALA A 302 -12.96 -28.94 -11.65
N ALA A 303 -13.22 -30.25 -11.78
CA ALA A 303 -14.47 -30.86 -11.34
C ALA A 303 -14.67 -30.73 -9.82
N GLU A 304 -13.60 -30.91 -9.05
CA GLU A 304 -13.62 -30.71 -7.60
C GLU A 304 -13.94 -29.25 -7.24
N MET A 305 -13.32 -28.26 -7.90
CA MET A 305 -13.62 -26.84 -7.65
C MET A 305 -15.09 -26.52 -7.92
N MET A 306 -15.68 -27.09 -8.97
CA MET A 306 -17.10 -26.92 -9.27
C MET A 306 -18.01 -27.61 -8.24
N THR A 307 -17.58 -28.75 -7.70
CA THR A 307 -18.29 -29.45 -6.63
C THR A 307 -18.30 -28.61 -5.35
N VAL A 308 -17.12 -28.16 -4.90
CA VAL A 308 -16.98 -27.27 -3.75
C VAL A 308 -17.81 -26.00 -3.94
N ARG A 309 -17.73 -25.37 -5.12
CA ARG A 309 -18.53 -24.20 -5.48
C ARG A 309 -20.03 -24.47 -5.30
N GLY A 310 -20.53 -25.57 -5.85
CA GLY A 310 -21.95 -25.94 -5.76
C GLY A 310 -22.40 -26.15 -4.32
N THR A 311 -21.59 -26.83 -3.50
CA THR A 311 -21.88 -27.05 -2.08
C THR A 311 -21.85 -25.75 -1.28
N LEU A 312 -20.88 -24.85 -1.49
CA LEU A 312 -20.85 -23.55 -0.81
C LEU A 312 -22.08 -22.69 -1.13
N LEU A 313 -22.50 -22.66 -2.40
CA LEU A 313 -23.69 -21.92 -2.82
C LEU A 313 -24.99 -22.46 -2.22
N SER A 314 -25.09 -23.76 -1.97
CA SER A 314 -26.30 -24.38 -1.41
C SER A 314 -26.32 -24.41 0.12
N SER A 315 -25.15 -24.40 0.77
CA SER A 315 -25.00 -24.52 2.23
C SER A 315 -24.88 -23.20 2.97
N LEU A 316 -24.41 -22.13 2.31
CA LEU A 316 -24.16 -20.84 2.94
C LEU A 316 -25.27 -19.83 2.63
N ASN A 317 -25.65 -19.07 3.65
CA ASN A 317 -26.68 -18.03 3.55
C ASN A 317 -26.06 -16.66 3.30
N PHE A 318 -25.82 -16.33 2.03
CA PHE A 318 -25.19 -15.09 1.62
C PHE A 318 -26.08 -13.86 1.89
N ARG A 319 -25.45 -12.76 2.30
CA ARG A 319 -26.09 -11.45 2.44
C ARG A 319 -25.55 -10.50 1.38
N ASN A 320 -26.42 -9.67 0.82
CA ASN A 320 -25.97 -8.62 -0.08
C ASN A 320 -25.31 -7.51 0.75
N ASP A 321 -23.99 -7.34 0.58
CA ASP A 321 -23.17 -6.44 1.41
C ASP A 321 -22.62 -5.29 0.57
N HIS A 322 -23.47 -4.67 -0.26
CA HIS A 322 -23.20 -3.51 -1.14
C HIS A 322 -22.91 -3.89 -2.62
N GLY A 323 -23.82 -3.50 -3.51
CA GLY A 323 -23.63 -3.61 -4.96
C GLY A 323 -23.79 -5.02 -5.50
N ASN A 324 -22.89 -5.43 -6.39
CA ASN A 324 -22.92 -6.74 -7.08
C ASN A 324 -22.17 -7.85 -6.33
N ILE A 325 -21.88 -7.69 -5.03
CA ILE A 325 -21.14 -8.68 -4.24
C ILE A 325 -22.01 -9.14 -3.08
N ASP A 326 -22.26 -10.45 -3.00
CA ASP A 326 -22.77 -11.07 -1.78
C ASP A 326 -21.64 -11.68 -0.96
N VAL A 327 -21.77 -11.62 0.35
CA VAL A 327 -20.71 -12.03 1.28
C VAL A 327 -21.28 -13.01 2.31
N TYR A 328 -20.53 -14.06 2.58
CA TYR A 328 -20.70 -14.92 3.76
C TYR A 328 -19.39 -14.95 4.55
N ARG A 329 -19.40 -14.36 5.75
CA ARG A 329 -18.27 -14.36 6.67
C ARG A 329 -18.43 -15.47 7.70
N PHE A 330 -17.34 -16.18 8.01
CA PHE A 330 -17.31 -17.13 9.12
C PHE A 330 -17.05 -16.37 10.43
N PRO A 331 -17.96 -16.46 11.43
CA PRO A 331 -17.75 -15.87 12.76
C PRO A 331 -16.41 -16.29 13.37
N GLU A 332 -15.68 -15.36 13.96
CA GLU A 332 -14.32 -15.55 14.49
C GLU A 332 -13.30 -16.10 13.46
N GLY A 333 -13.66 -16.15 12.17
CA GLY A 333 -12.88 -16.82 11.14
C GLY A 333 -12.84 -18.35 11.25
N ASP A 334 -13.72 -18.96 12.06
CA ASP A 334 -13.77 -20.40 12.27
C ASP A 334 -14.63 -21.08 11.19
N VAL A 335 -13.97 -21.82 10.30
CA VAL A 335 -14.64 -22.55 9.22
C VAL A 335 -15.06 -23.93 9.74
N PRO A 336 -16.36 -24.28 9.70
CA PRO A 336 -16.87 -25.56 10.16
C PRO A 336 -16.18 -26.78 9.54
N ASN A 337 -16.10 -27.88 10.30
CA ASN A 337 -15.35 -29.09 9.89
C ASN A 337 -15.84 -29.68 8.55
N ASP A 338 -17.15 -29.67 8.34
CA ASP A 338 -17.82 -30.10 7.11
C ASP A 338 -17.42 -29.23 5.92
N VAL A 339 -17.40 -27.90 6.09
CA VAL A 339 -16.93 -26.97 5.05
C VAL A 339 -15.44 -27.14 4.78
N ARG A 340 -14.60 -27.29 5.82
CA ARG A 340 -13.16 -27.57 5.67
C ARG A 340 -12.91 -28.90 4.96
N ALA A 341 -13.75 -29.90 5.21
CA ALA A 341 -13.62 -31.22 4.59
C ALA A 341 -13.82 -31.17 3.07
N LEU A 342 -14.60 -30.21 2.54
CA LEU A 342 -14.79 -30.01 1.10
C LEU A 342 -13.47 -29.76 0.37
N PHE A 343 -12.48 -29.13 1.01
CA PHE A 343 -11.22 -28.77 0.35
C PHE A 343 -10.17 -29.89 0.39
N LYS A 344 -10.40 -30.99 1.12
CA LYS A 344 -9.40 -32.04 1.30
C LYS A 344 -8.97 -32.68 -0.02
N ASN A 345 -9.93 -33.03 -0.87
CA ASN A 345 -9.65 -33.66 -2.15
C ASN A 345 -8.97 -32.68 -3.12
N GLY A 346 -9.48 -31.45 -3.21
CA GLY A 346 -8.89 -30.39 -4.04
C GLY A 346 -7.44 -30.06 -3.64
N LEU A 347 -7.15 -30.01 -2.34
CA LEU A 347 -5.78 -29.86 -1.83
C LEU A 347 -4.89 -31.03 -2.23
N TYR A 348 -5.37 -32.26 -2.13
CA TYR A 348 -4.60 -33.44 -2.52
C TYR A 348 -4.26 -33.42 -4.02
N LEU A 349 -5.24 -33.13 -4.88
CA LEU A 349 -5.04 -33.05 -6.34
C LEU A 349 -4.08 -31.91 -6.71
N ALA A 350 -4.27 -30.72 -6.15
CA ALA A 350 -3.41 -29.57 -6.42
C ALA A 350 -1.96 -29.80 -5.96
N ASN A 351 -1.73 -30.52 -4.86
CA ASN A 351 -0.38 -30.89 -4.42
C ASN A 351 0.29 -31.86 -5.41
N GLN A 352 -0.46 -32.81 -5.97
CA GLN A 352 0.08 -33.69 -7.01
C GLN A 352 0.43 -32.92 -8.28
N MET A 353 -0.43 -31.97 -8.68
CA MET A 353 -0.15 -31.09 -9.80
C MET A 353 1.14 -30.30 -9.57
N GLN A 354 1.32 -29.71 -8.37
CA GLN A 354 2.54 -28.97 -8.01
C GLN A 354 3.78 -29.86 -8.16
N SER A 355 3.74 -31.09 -7.63
CA SER A 355 4.85 -32.04 -7.74
C SER A 355 5.18 -32.42 -9.20
N LEU A 356 4.18 -32.56 -10.07
CA LEU A 356 4.41 -32.82 -11.50
C LEU A 356 4.99 -31.61 -12.21
N VAL A 357 4.46 -30.42 -11.95
CA VAL A 357 4.95 -29.16 -12.51
C VAL A 357 6.43 -28.95 -12.14
N GLU A 358 6.82 -29.22 -10.90
CA GLU A 358 8.22 -29.18 -10.46
C GLU A 358 9.11 -30.16 -11.23
N LYS A 359 8.65 -31.40 -11.45
CA LYS A 359 9.38 -32.39 -12.25
C LYS A 359 9.52 -31.96 -13.70
N MET A 360 8.48 -31.38 -14.29
CA MET A 360 8.52 -30.83 -15.66
C MET A 360 9.50 -29.67 -15.76
N ILE A 361 9.54 -28.78 -14.76
CA ILE A 361 10.53 -27.68 -14.70
C ILE A 361 11.95 -28.24 -14.73
N ILE A 362 12.25 -29.28 -13.95
CA ILE A 362 13.58 -29.92 -13.94
C ILE A 362 13.93 -30.44 -15.34
N ILE A 363 13.02 -31.16 -16.02
CA ILE A 363 13.26 -31.68 -17.37
C ILE A 363 13.53 -30.55 -18.37
N ILE A 364 12.73 -29.48 -18.32
CA ILE A 364 12.88 -28.30 -19.20
C ILE A 364 14.22 -27.60 -18.93
N ASP A 365 14.64 -27.56 -17.66
CA ASP A 365 15.89 -26.95 -17.24
C ASP A 365 17.14 -27.75 -17.63
N GLU A 366 17.05 -29.08 -17.61
CA GLU A 366 18.11 -30.03 -18.00
C GLU A 366 18.25 -30.21 -19.51
N ALA A 367 17.23 -29.82 -20.29
CA ALA A 367 17.25 -29.97 -21.73
C ALA A 367 18.40 -29.19 -22.42
N GLY A 368 18.87 -28.10 -21.79
CA GLY A 368 20.01 -27.31 -22.28
C GLY A 368 19.84 -26.87 -23.74
N ASP A 369 20.91 -27.00 -24.53
CA ASP A 369 20.96 -26.63 -25.95
C ASP A 369 20.31 -27.68 -26.88
N LYS A 370 19.73 -28.76 -26.35
CA LYS A 370 19.05 -29.78 -27.16
C LYS A 370 17.74 -29.27 -27.78
N ILE A 371 17.23 -28.15 -27.27
CA ILE A 371 15.97 -27.54 -27.66
C ILE A 371 16.26 -26.13 -28.17
N VAL A 372 15.54 -25.70 -29.19
CA VAL A 372 15.62 -24.33 -29.69
C VAL A 372 15.39 -23.36 -28.53
N ALA A 373 16.27 -22.36 -28.40
CA ALA A 373 16.28 -21.46 -27.25
C ALA A 373 14.94 -20.71 -27.06
N GLU A 374 14.29 -20.36 -28.17
CA GLU A 374 12.97 -19.71 -28.20
C GLU A 374 11.86 -20.63 -27.67
N ASP A 375 11.78 -21.88 -28.17
CA ASP A 375 10.83 -22.87 -27.67
C ASP A 375 11.07 -23.19 -26.20
N ASN A 376 12.34 -23.37 -25.80
CA ASN A 376 12.69 -23.61 -24.41
C ASN A 376 12.24 -22.45 -23.50
N ALA A 377 12.45 -21.21 -23.95
CA ALA A 377 11.99 -20.02 -23.24
C ALA A 377 10.45 -19.98 -23.17
N ARG A 378 9.72 -20.27 -24.26
CA ARG A 378 8.26 -20.35 -24.29
C ARG A 378 7.72 -21.40 -23.32
N HIS A 379 8.27 -22.61 -23.33
CA HIS A 379 7.83 -23.68 -22.43
C HIS A 379 8.12 -23.34 -20.96
N LYS A 380 9.28 -22.72 -20.65
CA LYS A 380 9.58 -22.19 -19.32
C LYS A 380 8.56 -21.15 -18.85
N MET A 381 8.11 -20.30 -19.76
CA MET A 381 7.08 -19.32 -19.43
C MET A 381 5.75 -19.98 -19.07
N ALA A 382 5.30 -20.92 -19.91
CA ALA A 382 4.04 -21.62 -19.71
C ALA A 382 4.04 -22.45 -18.41
N ILE A 383 5.10 -23.23 -18.16
CA ILE A 383 5.20 -24.07 -16.96
C ILE A 383 5.38 -23.25 -15.68
N GLY A 384 6.08 -22.12 -15.76
CA GLY A 384 6.24 -21.21 -14.63
C GLY A 384 4.94 -20.46 -14.29
N ASP A 385 4.15 -20.08 -15.29
CA ASP A 385 2.79 -19.56 -15.08
C ASP A 385 1.89 -20.58 -14.38
N LEU A 386 1.94 -21.83 -14.85
CA LEU A 386 1.21 -22.92 -14.24
C LEU A 386 1.62 -23.16 -12.78
N LYS A 387 2.93 -23.19 -12.49
CA LYS A 387 3.46 -23.33 -11.13
C LYS A 387 2.85 -22.29 -10.19
N ASN A 388 2.92 -21.02 -10.56
CA ASN A 388 2.41 -19.95 -9.71
C ASN A 388 0.89 -20.02 -9.52
N ARG A 389 0.11 -20.39 -10.54
CA ARG A 389 -1.34 -20.57 -10.41
C ARG A 389 -1.69 -21.70 -9.44
N VAL A 390 -0.97 -22.82 -9.53
CA VAL A 390 -1.16 -23.96 -8.61
C VAL A 390 -0.74 -23.60 -7.18
N GLU A 391 0.37 -22.89 -6.99
CA GLU A 391 0.84 -22.42 -5.68
C GLU A 391 -0.17 -21.48 -5.00
N ASN A 392 -0.68 -20.49 -5.74
CA ASN A 392 -1.69 -19.56 -5.22
C ASN A 392 -2.99 -20.28 -4.83
N LEU A 393 -3.41 -21.26 -5.64
CA LEU A 393 -4.58 -22.09 -5.36
C LEU A 393 -4.36 -22.92 -4.07
N LEU A 394 -3.20 -23.58 -3.95
CA LEU A 394 -2.83 -24.35 -2.77
C LEU A 394 -2.81 -23.48 -1.51
N GLU A 395 -2.19 -22.31 -1.59
CA GLU A 395 -2.11 -21.38 -0.46
C GLU A 395 -3.52 -20.95 -0.01
N ALA A 396 -4.36 -20.50 -0.94
CA ALA A 396 -5.71 -20.06 -0.63
C ALA A 396 -6.58 -21.18 -0.03
N MET A 397 -6.58 -22.37 -0.62
CA MET A 397 -7.34 -23.51 -0.09
C MET A 397 -6.80 -23.97 1.26
N SER A 398 -5.48 -24.05 1.43
CA SER A 398 -4.84 -24.51 2.66
C SER A 398 -5.17 -23.57 3.82
N ARG A 399 -5.02 -22.26 3.61
CA ARG A 399 -5.30 -21.24 4.62
C ARG A 399 -6.78 -21.15 4.97
N PHE A 400 -7.66 -21.30 3.97
CA PHE A 400 -9.11 -21.34 4.19
C PHE A 400 -9.54 -22.60 4.96
N ALA A 401 -8.98 -23.77 4.64
CA ALA A 401 -9.31 -25.05 5.27
C ALA A 401 -8.53 -25.37 6.55
N ALA A 402 -7.58 -24.51 6.95
CA ALA A 402 -6.81 -24.70 8.17
C ALA A 402 -7.71 -24.60 9.42
N PRO A 403 -7.47 -25.42 10.46
CA PRO A 403 -8.19 -25.29 11.73
C PRO A 403 -7.99 -23.90 12.34
N ALA A 404 -8.99 -23.43 13.09
CA ALA A 404 -8.82 -22.23 13.91
C ALA A 404 -7.66 -22.43 14.90
N LYS A 405 -6.85 -21.38 15.08
CA LYS A 405 -5.82 -21.36 16.12
C LYS A 405 -6.52 -21.45 17.49
N LYS A 406 -6.02 -22.31 18.38
CA LYS A 406 -6.58 -22.51 19.73
C LYS A 406 -5.74 -21.75 20.76
N GLY A 407 -6.40 -21.10 21.71
CA GLY A 407 -5.76 -20.39 22.82
C GLY A 407 -6.41 -19.03 23.06
N GLU A 408 -6.40 -18.57 24.31
CA GLU A 408 -7.01 -17.30 24.73
C GLU A 408 -6.42 -16.07 24.01
N PHE A 409 -5.13 -16.14 23.64
CA PHE A 409 -4.41 -15.07 22.94
C PHE A 409 -4.12 -15.37 21.47
N ALA A 410 -4.71 -16.44 20.92
CA ALA A 410 -4.49 -16.81 19.53
C ALA A 410 -5.22 -15.83 18.60
N VAL A 411 -4.46 -15.03 17.84
CA VAL A 411 -5.01 -14.11 16.85
C VAL A 411 -5.67 -14.92 15.72
N PRO A 412 -6.96 -14.71 15.40
CA PRO A 412 -7.63 -15.47 14.37
C PRO A 412 -7.23 -15.02 12.96
N VAL A 413 -7.65 -15.80 11.98
CA VAL A 413 -7.53 -15.45 10.56
C VAL A 413 -8.95 -15.26 10.05
N ALA A 414 -9.27 -14.07 9.53
CA ALA A 414 -10.56 -13.81 8.91
C ALA A 414 -10.73 -14.68 7.67
N ARG A 415 -11.89 -15.31 7.54
CA ARG A 415 -12.25 -16.16 6.40
C ARG A 415 -13.66 -15.85 5.96
N TRP A 416 -13.86 -15.74 4.65
CA TRP A 416 -15.16 -15.45 4.07
C TRP A 416 -15.24 -15.91 2.62
N VAL A 417 -16.46 -15.96 2.09
CA VAL A 417 -16.76 -16.28 0.69
C VAL A 417 -17.50 -15.10 0.07
N ASN A 418 -17.05 -14.67 -1.10
CA ASN A 418 -17.70 -13.65 -1.91
C ASN A 418 -18.36 -14.29 -3.14
N ILE A 419 -19.52 -13.76 -3.54
CA ILE A 419 -20.15 -14.03 -4.83
C ILE A 419 -20.21 -12.71 -5.61
N LYS A 420 -19.44 -12.60 -6.69
CA LYS A 420 -19.56 -11.46 -7.61
C LYS A 420 -20.61 -11.76 -8.67
N ARG A 421 -21.72 -11.03 -8.67
CA ARG A 421 -22.87 -11.22 -9.57
C ARG A 421 -22.70 -10.63 -10.98
N ASP A 422 -21.50 -10.26 -11.39
CA ASP A 422 -21.25 -9.75 -12.75
C ASP A 422 -21.30 -10.89 -13.78
N ASN A 423 -22.28 -10.89 -14.69
CA ASN A 423 -22.52 -11.78 -15.86
C ASN A 423 -22.35 -13.32 -15.72
N LYS A 424 -21.68 -13.86 -14.69
CA LYS A 424 -21.33 -15.28 -14.51
C LYS A 424 -21.31 -15.76 -13.04
N SER A 425 -21.66 -14.93 -12.04
CA SER A 425 -21.70 -15.30 -10.61
C SER A 425 -20.46 -16.08 -10.14
N GLU A 426 -19.37 -15.33 -9.91
CA GLU A 426 -18.06 -15.87 -9.52
C GLU A 426 -17.95 -16.07 -8.00
N VAL A 427 -17.60 -17.27 -7.56
CA VAL A 427 -17.39 -17.60 -6.14
C VAL A 427 -15.92 -17.54 -5.77
N ILE A 428 -15.59 -16.73 -4.76
CA ILE A 428 -14.22 -16.47 -4.32
C ILE A 428 -14.09 -16.77 -2.84
N ILE A 429 -13.13 -17.63 -2.47
CA ILE A 429 -12.74 -17.85 -1.09
C ILE A 429 -11.65 -16.87 -0.69
N HIS A 430 -11.70 -16.41 0.57
CA HIS A 430 -10.75 -15.45 1.10
C HIS A 430 -10.25 -15.86 2.49
N SER A 431 -8.97 -15.60 2.75
CA SER A 431 -8.33 -15.78 4.04
C SER A 431 -7.36 -14.62 4.27
N SER A 432 -7.51 -13.89 5.38
CA SER A 432 -6.68 -12.73 5.70
C SER A 432 -6.31 -12.73 7.18
N PRO A 433 -5.06 -12.39 7.56
CA PRO A 433 -4.79 -12.07 8.96
C PRO A 433 -5.63 -10.87 9.39
N VAL A 434 -5.96 -10.79 10.68
CA VAL A 434 -6.66 -9.63 11.26
C VAL A 434 -5.72 -8.60 11.88
N HIS A 435 -4.44 -8.96 11.98
CA HIS A 435 -3.41 -8.18 12.65
C HIS A 435 -2.07 -8.40 11.95
N ALA A 436 -1.27 -7.35 11.77
CA ALA A 436 0.01 -7.41 11.06
C ALA A 436 1.18 -7.91 11.92
N GLY A 437 1.06 -7.78 13.24
CA GLY A 437 2.18 -7.95 14.16
C GLY A 437 2.93 -9.28 14.09
N GLU A 438 2.25 -10.43 13.97
CA GLU A 438 2.92 -11.75 13.94
C GLU A 438 3.81 -11.89 12.68
N GLN A 439 3.32 -11.42 11.54
CA GLN A 439 4.03 -11.47 10.26
C GLN A 439 5.17 -10.45 10.22
N LEU A 440 4.90 -9.20 10.63
CA LEU A 440 5.94 -8.16 10.67
C LEU A 440 7.05 -8.52 11.66
N ASP A 441 6.73 -9.13 12.79
CA ASP A 441 7.74 -9.61 13.74
C ASP A 441 8.65 -10.66 13.11
N ARG A 442 8.06 -11.66 12.46
CA ARG A 442 8.82 -12.74 11.81
C ARG A 442 9.67 -12.27 10.64
N GLU A 443 9.13 -11.42 9.78
CA GLU A 443 9.75 -11.13 8.48
C GLU A 443 10.53 -9.81 8.45
N LEU A 444 10.26 -8.89 9.38
CA LEU A 444 10.87 -7.55 9.39
C LEU A 444 11.54 -7.22 10.72
N TRP A 445 10.83 -7.29 11.84
CA TRP A 445 11.36 -6.86 13.14
C TRP A 445 12.42 -7.79 13.71
N ASN A 446 12.54 -9.03 13.23
CA ASN A 446 13.63 -9.93 13.63
C ASN A 446 14.70 -10.13 12.56
N GLU A 447 14.46 -9.65 11.32
CA GLU A 447 15.36 -9.91 10.18
C GLU A 447 16.09 -8.67 9.66
N ALA A 448 15.52 -7.47 9.82
CA ALA A 448 16.17 -6.23 9.38
C ALA A 448 17.48 -5.96 10.15
N TYR A 449 18.38 -5.12 9.62
CA TYR A 449 19.48 -4.57 10.42
C TYR A 449 18.98 -3.53 11.41
N GLY A 450 18.12 -2.60 10.96
CA GLY A 450 17.49 -1.58 11.79
C GLY A 450 16.31 -0.94 11.09
N VAL A 451 15.33 -0.45 11.85
CA VAL A 451 14.08 0.09 11.30
C VAL A 451 13.75 1.43 11.93
N ILE A 452 13.44 2.41 11.09
CA ILE A 452 12.81 3.67 11.48
C ILE A 452 11.41 3.71 10.86
N ILE A 453 10.40 3.97 11.68
CA ILE A 453 9.04 4.22 11.24
C ILE A 453 8.76 5.70 11.50
N THR A 454 8.30 6.42 10.49
CA THR A 454 7.91 7.82 10.66
C THR A 454 6.61 8.15 9.95
N SER A 455 5.82 9.03 10.55
CA SER A 455 4.58 9.54 9.98
C SER A 455 4.20 10.84 10.70
N ALA A 456 3.34 11.65 10.07
CA ALA A 456 2.79 12.83 10.72
C ALA A 456 1.79 12.51 11.84
N THR A 457 1.24 11.29 11.82
CA THR A 457 0.17 10.83 12.71
C THR A 457 0.38 9.37 13.06
N LEU A 458 0.97 9.09 14.23
CA LEU A 458 1.16 7.74 14.79
C LEU A 458 0.59 7.63 16.21
N ARG A 459 0.58 8.74 16.94
CA ARG A 459 0.05 8.83 18.29
C ARG A 459 -1.45 8.98 18.25
N THR A 460 -2.07 8.37 19.24
CA THR A 460 -3.49 8.55 19.55
C THR A 460 -3.61 8.75 21.04
N MET A 461 -4.39 9.75 21.47
CA MET A 461 -4.55 10.08 22.89
C MET A 461 -3.19 10.34 23.58
N GLY A 462 -2.26 11.00 22.86
CA GLY A 462 -0.97 11.43 23.40
C GLY A 462 0.10 10.33 23.56
N ASN A 463 -0.12 9.09 23.12
CA ASN A 463 0.87 8.01 23.21
C ASN A 463 0.92 7.16 21.93
N PHE A 464 1.96 6.32 21.80
CA PHE A 464 2.19 5.45 20.64
C PHE A 464 1.60 4.05 20.78
N ASN A 465 0.96 3.71 21.91
CA ASN A 465 0.64 2.33 22.26
C ASN A 465 -0.28 1.65 21.24
N ALA A 466 -1.24 2.39 20.68
CA ALA A 466 -2.13 1.85 19.64
C ALA A 466 -1.34 1.37 18.42
N TYR A 467 -0.45 2.22 17.89
CA TYR A 467 0.39 1.87 16.74
C TYR A 467 1.38 0.75 17.07
N LEU A 468 2.04 0.82 18.24
CA LEU A 468 2.97 -0.23 18.67
C LEU A 468 2.28 -1.59 18.73
N ASN A 469 1.08 -1.65 19.33
CA ASN A 469 0.27 -2.86 19.35
C ASN A 469 -0.06 -3.34 17.93
N GLU A 470 -0.60 -2.47 17.07
CA GLU A 470 -1.02 -2.82 15.70
C GLU A 470 0.15 -3.35 14.84
N ALA A 471 1.34 -2.77 15.01
CA ALA A 471 2.56 -3.18 14.34
C ALA A 471 3.22 -4.42 14.97
N GLY A 472 2.74 -4.91 16.11
CA GLY A 472 3.37 -6.02 16.85
C GLY A 472 4.66 -5.64 17.58
N LEU A 473 4.90 -4.35 17.80
CA LEU A 473 6.06 -3.83 18.51
C LEU A 473 5.84 -3.85 20.02
N LYS A 474 6.94 -4.01 20.76
CA LYS A 474 6.90 -3.98 22.23
C LYS A 474 6.63 -2.58 22.75
N MET A 475 6.03 -2.46 23.94
CA MET A 475 5.71 -1.15 24.54
C MET A 475 6.94 -0.34 24.95
N ASP A 476 8.10 -0.98 25.12
CA ASP A 476 9.39 -0.34 25.41
C ASP A 476 10.15 0.08 24.14
N THR A 477 9.55 -0.11 22.95
CA THR A 477 10.11 0.36 21.68
C THR A 477 10.41 1.86 21.77
N PRO A 478 11.63 2.31 21.44
CA PRO A 478 11.98 3.72 21.42
C PRO A 478 11.00 4.54 20.57
N THR A 479 10.47 5.62 21.15
CA THR A 479 9.55 6.53 20.46
C THR A 479 9.96 7.99 20.61
N LEU A 480 9.67 8.81 19.59
CA LEU A 480 9.92 10.24 19.59
C LEU A 480 8.72 11.01 19.01
N LEU A 481 8.30 12.07 19.71
CA LEU A 481 7.48 13.13 19.13
C LEU A 481 8.38 14.29 18.69
N ALA A 482 8.61 14.42 17.40
CA ALA A 482 9.25 15.57 16.80
C ALA A 482 8.21 16.69 16.60
N ARG A 483 8.28 17.71 17.45
CA ARG A 483 7.29 18.80 17.50
C ARG A 483 7.29 19.61 16.21
N SER A 484 6.09 19.90 15.71
CA SER A 484 5.88 20.81 14.58
C SER A 484 6.40 22.22 14.92
N PRO A 485 6.99 22.93 13.95
CA PRO A 485 7.43 24.31 14.14
C PRO A 485 6.28 25.34 14.12
N PHE A 486 5.06 24.93 13.76
CA PHE A 486 3.95 25.86 13.52
C PHE A 486 3.25 26.31 14.81
N ASP A 487 2.88 27.59 14.84
CA ASP A 487 2.14 28.21 15.93
C ASP A 487 0.62 28.04 15.74
N TYR A 488 0.12 26.83 16.01
CA TYR A 488 -1.30 26.51 15.85
C TYR A 488 -2.23 27.35 16.74
N GLU A 489 -1.76 27.76 17.93
CA GLU A 489 -2.59 28.47 18.90
C GLU A 489 -2.94 29.88 18.41
N ASN A 490 -1.96 30.57 17.82
CA ASN A 490 -2.16 31.92 17.29
C ASN A 490 -2.70 31.91 15.85
N ASN A 491 -2.33 30.92 15.03
CA ASN A 491 -2.68 30.92 13.61
C ASN A 491 -4.00 30.21 13.28
N GLY A 492 -4.55 29.39 14.18
CA GLY A 492 -5.76 28.64 13.89
C GLY A 492 -6.77 28.60 15.04
N VAL A 493 -8.04 28.45 14.66
CA VAL A 493 -9.15 28.31 15.61
C VAL A 493 -9.85 26.98 15.37
N LEU A 494 -10.02 26.19 16.43
CA LEU A 494 -10.92 25.05 16.43
C LEU A 494 -12.28 25.50 16.97
N PHE A 495 -13.28 25.55 16.09
CA PHE A 495 -14.64 25.95 16.42
C PHE A 495 -15.57 24.73 16.47
N VAL A 496 -16.30 24.59 17.58
CA VAL A 496 -17.37 23.58 17.73
C VAL A 496 -18.64 24.36 18.06
N PRO A 497 -19.58 24.53 17.10
CA PRO A 497 -20.83 25.21 17.37
C PRO A 497 -21.74 24.37 18.25
N ARG A 498 -22.72 25.03 18.87
CA ARG A 498 -23.80 24.36 19.60
C ARG A 498 -24.77 23.73 18.61
N MET A 499 -24.61 22.43 18.37
CA MET A 499 -25.51 21.63 17.53
C MET A 499 -26.80 21.29 18.31
N ARG A 500 -27.96 21.34 17.63
CA ARG A 500 -29.26 20.88 18.16
C ARG A 500 -29.44 19.37 17.94
N SER A 501 -28.81 18.84 16.90
CA SER A 501 -28.88 17.44 16.50
C SER A 501 -27.64 16.64 16.93
N THR A 502 -27.74 15.32 16.78
CA THR A 502 -26.61 14.40 16.91
C THR A 502 -26.52 13.57 15.65
N PRO A 503 -25.32 13.18 15.19
CA PRO A 503 -25.17 12.29 14.03
C PRO A 503 -25.85 10.93 14.18
N LYS A 504 -26.33 10.56 15.37
CA LYS A 504 -27.19 9.38 15.57
C LYS A 504 -28.56 9.52 14.89
N ASN A 505 -29.08 10.75 14.76
CA ASN A 505 -30.25 11.05 13.94
C ASN A 505 -29.77 11.72 12.64
N ALA A 506 -29.59 10.91 11.59
CA ALA A 506 -28.96 11.36 10.35
C ALA A 506 -29.76 12.46 9.64
N GLU A 507 -31.09 12.37 9.62
CA GLU A 507 -31.98 13.33 8.93
C GLU A 507 -31.91 14.71 9.60
N ALA A 508 -32.23 14.78 10.90
CA ALA A 508 -32.18 16.03 11.65
C ALA A 508 -30.77 16.67 11.66
N HIS A 509 -29.73 15.84 11.61
CA HIS A 509 -28.36 16.31 11.48
C HIS A 509 -28.07 16.90 10.10
N THR A 510 -28.47 16.22 9.03
CA THR A 510 -28.33 16.73 7.66
C THR A 510 -29.06 18.06 7.47
N ASP A 511 -30.29 18.19 7.99
CA ASP A 511 -31.05 19.45 7.93
C ASP A 511 -30.33 20.59 8.66
N GLU A 512 -29.77 20.32 9.83
CA GLU A 512 -28.99 21.30 10.58
C GLU A 512 -27.69 21.68 9.86
N LEU A 513 -27.03 20.75 9.18
CA LEU A 513 -25.87 21.06 8.33
C LEU A 513 -26.25 22.01 7.20
N ILE A 514 -27.38 21.76 6.51
CA ILE A 514 -27.90 22.61 5.43
C ILE A 514 -28.16 24.04 5.94
N GLU A 515 -28.65 24.20 7.17
CA GLU A 515 -28.90 25.53 7.76
C GLU A 515 -27.60 26.26 8.19
N LEU A 516 -26.62 25.54 8.72
CA LEU A 516 -25.41 26.13 9.33
C LEU A 516 -24.28 26.37 8.32
N MET A 517 -24.05 25.43 7.41
CA MET A 517 -22.91 25.43 6.50
C MET A 517 -22.80 26.69 5.61
N PRO A 518 -23.90 27.23 5.05
CA PRO A 518 -23.86 28.48 4.29
C PRO A 518 -23.19 29.64 5.03
N LYS A 519 -23.44 29.75 6.34
CA LYS A 519 -22.92 30.82 7.22
C LYS A 519 -21.44 30.64 7.55
N LEU A 520 -20.89 29.45 7.31
CA LEU A 520 -19.53 29.05 7.66
C LEU A 520 -18.61 29.01 6.44
N MET A 521 -19.10 28.59 5.27
CA MET A 521 -18.30 28.34 4.07
C MET A 521 -17.79 29.61 3.40
N LEU A 522 -18.65 30.62 3.21
CA LEU A 522 -18.31 31.87 2.48
C LEU A 522 -17.54 32.90 3.32
N ARG A 523 -17.15 32.58 4.55
CA ARG A 523 -16.35 33.50 5.39
C ARG A 523 -14.92 33.66 4.91
N ARG A 524 -14.45 32.74 4.06
CA ARG A 524 -13.07 32.62 3.62
C ARG A 524 -12.99 32.07 2.19
N LYS A 525 -11.82 32.12 1.54
CA LYS A 525 -11.70 31.87 0.09
C LYS A 525 -11.65 30.39 -0.26
N GLY A 526 -10.89 29.60 0.52
CA GLY A 526 -10.62 28.20 0.25
C GLY A 526 -11.20 27.28 1.31
N CYS A 527 -12.37 26.69 1.03
CA CYS A 527 -13.07 25.84 1.99
C CYS A 527 -12.96 24.35 1.61
N LEU A 528 -12.54 23.51 2.55
CA LEU A 528 -12.56 22.06 2.44
C LEU A 528 -13.61 21.47 3.39
N VAL A 529 -14.58 20.74 2.84
CA VAL A 529 -15.70 20.18 3.60
C VAL A 529 -15.65 18.66 3.48
N LEU A 530 -15.52 17.99 4.62
CA LEU A 530 -15.32 16.55 4.68
C LEU A 530 -16.52 15.83 5.30
N PHE A 531 -17.01 14.84 4.55
CA PHE A 531 -18.11 13.98 4.92
C PHE A 531 -17.64 12.55 5.14
N SER A 532 -18.26 11.81 6.06
CA SER A 532 -18.06 10.35 6.20
C SER A 532 -19.20 9.53 5.59
N SER A 533 -20.16 10.16 4.90
CA SER A 533 -21.20 9.48 4.11
C SER A 533 -21.42 10.19 2.78
N ARG A 534 -21.38 9.43 1.69
CA ARG A 534 -21.70 9.94 0.33
C ARG A 534 -23.13 10.44 0.27
N LYS A 535 -24.08 9.71 0.87
CA LYS A 535 -25.50 10.09 0.94
C LYS A 535 -25.66 11.49 1.56
N GLN A 536 -25.06 11.72 2.73
CA GLN A 536 -25.14 13.01 3.40
C GLN A 536 -24.44 14.13 2.59
N MET A 537 -23.31 13.84 1.96
CA MET A 537 -22.62 14.82 1.10
C MET A 537 -23.52 15.28 -0.06
N THR A 538 -24.20 14.33 -0.71
CA THR A 538 -25.14 14.62 -1.80
C THR A 538 -26.35 15.40 -1.30
N GLU A 539 -27.03 14.92 -0.26
CA GLU A 539 -28.20 15.59 0.33
C GLU A 539 -27.90 17.02 0.78
N VAL A 540 -26.76 17.21 1.45
CA VAL A 540 -26.33 18.55 1.89
C VAL A 540 -26.09 19.45 0.69
N CYS A 541 -25.43 18.98 -0.37
CA CYS A 541 -25.19 19.79 -1.57
C CYS A 541 -26.47 20.12 -2.34
N GLU A 542 -27.42 19.19 -2.40
CA GLU A 542 -28.72 19.41 -3.04
C GLU A 542 -29.55 20.44 -2.27
N GLY A 543 -29.46 20.45 -0.93
CA GLY A 543 -30.11 21.42 -0.07
C GLY A 543 -29.41 22.78 0.05
N MET A 544 -28.22 22.96 -0.54
CA MET A 544 -27.52 24.25 -0.51
C MET A 544 -28.23 25.32 -1.37
N PRO A 545 -28.20 26.59 -0.96
CA PRO A 545 -28.57 27.72 -1.81
C PRO A 545 -27.78 27.73 -3.15
N GLU A 546 -28.42 28.12 -4.25
CA GLU A 546 -27.81 28.09 -5.59
C GLU A 546 -26.56 28.98 -5.71
N ASP A 547 -26.55 30.13 -5.04
CA ASP A 547 -25.38 31.03 -4.99
C ASP A 547 -24.16 30.37 -4.33
N ILE A 548 -24.35 29.44 -3.40
CA ILE A 548 -23.25 28.67 -2.79
C ILE A 548 -22.88 27.48 -3.68
N LYS A 549 -23.88 26.84 -4.27
CA LYS A 549 -23.74 25.62 -5.06
C LYS A 549 -22.85 25.83 -6.28
N GLU A 550 -22.86 27.00 -6.90
CA GLU A 550 -21.95 27.38 -8.00
C GLU A 550 -20.46 27.30 -7.61
N HIS A 551 -20.14 27.52 -6.32
CA HIS A 551 -18.78 27.47 -5.79
C HIS A 551 -18.33 26.05 -5.37
N ILE A 552 -19.24 25.08 -5.31
CA ILE A 552 -18.96 23.71 -4.85
C ILE A 552 -18.34 22.85 -5.95
N LEU A 553 -17.25 22.18 -5.61
CA LEU A 553 -16.60 21.13 -6.40
C LEU A 553 -16.74 19.80 -5.65
N MET A 554 -17.60 18.90 -6.14
CA MET A 554 -17.93 17.65 -5.46
C MET A 554 -17.16 16.45 -6.02
N GLN A 555 -16.55 15.65 -5.13
CA GLN A 555 -15.74 14.46 -5.47
C GLN A 555 -16.42 13.44 -6.38
N THR A 556 -17.75 13.29 -6.32
CA THR A 556 -18.49 12.31 -7.15
C THR A 556 -18.69 12.77 -8.59
N THR A 557 -18.38 14.02 -8.92
CA THR A 557 -18.66 14.61 -10.24
C THR A 557 -17.45 14.66 -11.17
N MET A 558 -16.24 14.63 -10.63
CA MET A 558 -15.01 14.71 -11.43
C MET A 558 -13.80 14.11 -10.68
N PRO A 559 -12.72 13.75 -11.38
CA PRO A 559 -11.51 13.21 -10.76
C PRO A 559 -10.88 14.18 -9.76
N LYS A 560 -10.21 13.62 -8.74
CA LYS A 560 -9.58 14.38 -7.64
C LYS A 560 -8.58 15.44 -8.12
N THR A 561 -7.75 15.12 -9.12
CA THR A 561 -6.76 16.03 -9.71
C THR A 561 -7.42 17.24 -10.37
N GLU A 562 -8.54 17.03 -11.06
CA GLU A 562 -9.32 18.08 -11.71
C GLU A 562 -9.97 19.01 -10.66
N ILE A 563 -10.52 18.45 -9.57
CA ILE A 563 -11.08 19.24 -8.46
C ILE A 563 -10.05 20.19 -7.89
N VAL A 564 -8.87 19.68 -7.56
CA VAL A 564 -7.79 20.46 -6.97
C VAL A 564 -7.32 21.56 -7.94
N SER A 565 -7.20 21.24 -9.23
CA SER A 565 -6.77 22.21 -10.25
C SER A 565 -7.78 23.34 -10.42
N ARG A 566 -9.08 23.02 -10.52
CA ARG A 566 -10.15 24.03 -10.61
C ARG A 566 -10.27 24.86 -9.35
N HIS A 567 -10.09 24.25 -8.19
CA HIS A 567 -10.12 24.94 -6.90
C HIS A 567 -9.02 26.00 -6.80
N LYS A 568 -7.77 25.62 -7.11
CA LYS A 568 -6.64 26.54 -7.16
C LYS A 568 -6.89 27.68 -8.14
N LEU A 569 -7.35 27.36 -9.35
CA LEU A 569 -7.65 28.35 -10.38
C LEU A 569 -8.71 29.39 -9.95
N ARG A 570 -9.77 28.95 -9.26
CA ARG A 570 -10.80 29.86 -8.73
C ARG A 570 -10.21 30.81 -7.68
N ILE A 571 -9.44 30.26 -6.74
CA ILE A 571 -8.83 31.04 -5.67
C ILE A 571 -7.78 32.03 -6.21
N ASP A 572 -6.99 31.62 -7.19
CA ASP A 572 -6.02 32.49 -7.88
C ASP A 572 -6.71 33.67 -8.60
N ARG A 573 -7.97 33.49 -9.03
CA ARG A 573 -8.82 34.55 -9.60
C ARG A 573 -9.52 35.41 -8.54
N GLY A 574 -9.34 35.11 -7.26
CA GLY A 574 -10.01 35.79 -6.16
C GLY A 574 -11.46 35.35 -5.94
N GLU A 575 -11.90 34.27 -6.60
CA GLU A 575 -13.23 33.70 -6.43
C GLU A 575 -13.23 32.69 -5.26
N PRO A 576 -14.31 32.62 -4.47
CA PRO A 576 -14.42 31.59 -3.44
C PRO A 576 -14.60 30.22 -4.09
N SER A 577 -14.02 29.20 -3.46
CA SER A 577 -14.17 27.81 -3.89
C SER A 577 -14.31 26.86 -2.71
N ILE A 578 -15.23 25.90 -2.85
CA ILE A 578 -15.59 24.96 -1.79
C ILE A 578 -15.43 23.54 -2.33
N ILE A 579 -14.61 22.72 -1.68
CA ILE A 579 -14.47 21.30 -2.03
C ILE A 579 -15.38 20.48 -1.12
N PHE A 580 -16.27 19.68 -1.71
CA PHE A 580 -17.03 18.64 -1.02
C PHE A 580 -16.36 17.29 -1.28
N GLY A 581 -15.74 16.74 -0.24
CA GLY A 581 -15.02 15.47 -0.30
C GLY A 581 -15.46 14.49 0.78
N MET A 582 -15.26 13.21 0.52
CA MET A 582 -15.26 12.20 1.59
C MET A 582 -14.06 12.42 2.51
N ALA A 583 -14.07 11.88 3.73
CA ALA A 583 -12.95 12.00 4.68
C ALA A 583 -11.59 11.59 4.06
N SER A 584 -11.60 10.56 3.19
CA SER A 584 -10.43 10.09 2.43
C SER A 584 -9.91 11.07 1.36
N PHE A 585 -10.68 12.11 1.01
CA PHE A 585 -10.24 13.15 0.08
C PHE A 585 -9.04 13.93 0.64
N SER A 586 -9.02 14.15 1.96
CA SER A 586 -7.98 14.94 2.64
C SER A 586 -6.59 14.32 2.56
N GLU A 587 -6.50 13.02 2.37
CA GLU A 587 -5.23 12.31 2.22
C GLU A 587 -4.57 12.65 0.88
N GLY A 588 -3.27 12.97 0.86
CA GLY A 588 -2.54 13.21 -0.39
C GLY A 588 -2.93 14.46 -1.20
N VAL A 589 -3.65 15.43 -0.61
CA VAL A 589 -3.91 16.75 -1.25
C VAL A 589 -3.05 17.84 -0.59
N ASP A 590 -2.46 18.69 -1.41
CA ASP A 590 -1.67 19.85 -0.99
C ASP A 590 -2.33 21.19 -1.38
N LEU A 591 -2.86 21.88 -0.35
CA LEU A 591 -3.57 23.16 -0.43
C LEU A 591 -2.97 24.14 0.60
N PRO A 592 -1.78 24.74 0.33
CA PRO A 592 -1.18 25.72 1.23
C PRO A 592 -1.86 27.11 1.14
N GLY A 593 -1.76 27.91 2.21
CA GLY A 593 -2.22 29.30 2.22
C GLY A 593 -3.71 29.50 1.92
N ASP A 594 -4.02 30.49 1.07
CA ASP A 594 -5.39 30.84 0.67
C ASP A 594 -6.15 29.67 0.01
N TYR A 595 -5.44 28.61 -0.43
CA TYR A 595 -6.08 27.41 -0.98
C TYR A 595 -6.84 26.58 0.06
N CYS A 596 -6.56 26.73 1.36
CA CYS A 596 -7.32 26.04 2.40
C CYS A 596 -7.22 26.81 3.72
N ASP A 597 -8.09 27.79 3.89
CA ASP A 597 -8.17 28.63 5.09
C ASP A 597 -9.37 28.27 5.98
N ASN A 598 -10.21 27.33 5.53
CA ASN A 598 -11.37 26.83 6.27
C ASN A 598 -11.56 25.32 6.06
N VAL A 599 -11.50 24.54 7.14
CA VAL A 599 -11.78 23.10 7.10
C VAL A 599 -13.04 22.82 7.91
N ILE A 600 -14.06 22.22 7.28
CA ILE A 600 -15.31 21.85 7.92
C ILE A 600 -15.44 20.33 7.95
N ILE A 601 -15.59 19.77 9.15
CA ILE A 601 -15.82 18.35 9.38
C ILE A 601 -17.30 18.16 9.69
N ALA A 602 -18.04 17.60 8.73
CA ALA A 602 -19.49 17.44 8.86
C ALA A 602 -19.87 16.51 10.01
N LYS A 603 -19.12 15.43 10.23
CA LYS A 603 -19.24 14.56 11.40
C LYS A 603 -17.92 13.82 11.66
N LEU A 604 -17.71 13.33 12.88
CA LEU A 604 -16.51 12.56 13.22
C LEU A 604 -16.36 11.35 12.26
N PRO A 605 -15.14 11.10 11.73
CA PRO A 605 -14.90 10.12 10.67
C PRO A 605 -14.80 8.68 11.21
N PHE A 606 -15.76 8.29 12.06
CA PHE A 606 -15.89 6.91 12.49
C PHE A 606 -16.19 6.03 11.28
N SER A 607 -15.39 5.00 11.11
CA SER A 607 -15.62 3.97 10.12
C SER A 607 -16.43 2.86 10.78
N VAL A 608 -17.46 2.38 10.10
CA VAL A 608 -18.14 1.15 10.55
C VAL A 608 -17.27 0.00 10.05
N PRO A 609 -16.86 -0.95 10.92
CA PRO A 609 -16.23 -2.20 10.50
C PRO A 609 -17.19 -3.02 9.64
N SER A 610 -17.28 -2.70 8.35
CA SER A 610 -18.13 -3.43 7.41
C SER A 610 -17.37 -4.56 6.74
N ASP A 611 -16.05 -4.44 6.62
CA ASP A 611 -15.26 -5.48 5.98
C ASP A 611 -15.08 -6.71 6.90
N PRO A 612 -14.96 -7.92 6.32
CA PRO A 612 -14.84 -9.15 7.10
C PRO A 612 -13.65 -9.20 8.06
N VAL A 613 -12.53 -8.55 7.72
CA VAL A 613 -11.30 -8.58 8.52
C VAL A 613 -11.50 -7.78 9.80
N SER A 614 -12.01 -6.55 9.69
CA SER A 614 -12.30 -5.69 10.83
C SER A 614 -13.38 -6.29 11.74
N GLN A 615 -14.38 -6.98 11.18
CA GLN A 615 -15.41 -7.67 11.98
C GLN A 615 -14.83 -8.83 12.78
N THR A 616 -14.01 -9.70 12.16
CA THR A 616 -13.35 -10.79 12.89
C THR A 616 -12.39 -10.28 13.96
N MET A 617 -11.65 -9.18 13.68
CA MET A 617 -10.82 -8.51 14.71
C MET A 617 -11.66 -8.04 15.89
N THR A 618 -12.81 -7.42 15.60
CA THR A 618 -13.73 -6.89 16.62
C THR A 618 -14.24 -8.01 17.53
N GLU A 619 -14.72 -9.11 16.95
CA GLU A 619 -15.21 -10.28 17.71
C GLU A 619 -14.15 -10.87 18.62
N TRP A 620 -12.91 -11.01 18.13
CA TRP A 620 -11.79 -11.54 18.89
C TRP A 620 -11.43 -10.67 20.10
N MET A 621 -11.36 -9.36 19.90
CA MET A 621 -11.07 -8.42 20.99
C MET A 621 -12.20 -8.37 22.02
N GLU A 622 -13.45 -8.34 21.58
CA GLU A 622 -14.62 -8.33 22.49
C GLU A 622 -14.69 -9.60 23.34
N LYS A 623 -14.33 -10.76 22.76
CA LYS A 623 -14.22 -12.03 23.50
C LYS A 623 -13.12 -12.00 24.57
N ALA A 624 -12.05 -11.24 24.34
CA ALA A 624 -11.01 -10.96 25.32
C ALA A 624 -11.40 -9.86 26.34
N GLY A 625 -12.65 -9.38 26.33
CA GLY A 625 -13.14 -8.33 27.23
C GLY A 625 -12.63 -6.93 26.90
N ARG A 626 -12.07 -6.72 25.71
CA ARG A 626 -11.51 -5.44 25.25
C ARG A 626 -12.56 -4.58 24.55
N ASN A 627 -12.39 -3.26 24.60
CA ASN A 627 -13.32 -2.32 23.99
C ASN A 627 -12.81 -1.88 22.62
N THR A 628 -13.27 -2.56 21.56
CA THR A 628 -12.90 -2.31 20.16
C THR A 628 -13.18 -0.88 19.71
N PHE A 629 -14.28 -0.30 20.17
CA PHE A 629 -14.63 1.07 19.85
C PHE A 629 -13.58 2.05 20.38
N GLU A 630 -13.14 1.90 21.63
CA GLU A 630 -12.13 2.76 22.24
C GLU A 630 -10.71 2.45 21.77
N GLU A 631 -10.38 1.19 21.49
CA GLU A 631 -9.02 0.75 21.16
C GLU A 631 -8.69 0.77 19.66
N ILE A 632 -9.69 0.73 18.77
CA ILE A 632 -9.50 0.76 17.31
C ILE A 632 -10.27 1.92 16.68
N THR A 633 -11.59 1.94 16.83
CA THR A 633 -12.45 2.85 16.06
C THR A 633 -12.17 4.33 16.39
N VAL A 634 -11.97 4.66 17.67
CA VAL A 634 -11.62 6.01 18.11
C VAL A 634 -10.21 6.43 17.64
N PRO A 635 -9.14 5.65 17.88
CA PRO A 635 -7.81 5.90 17.32
C PRO A 635 -7.79 6.17 15.81
N GLN A 636 -8.44 5.31 15.01
CA GLN A 636 -8.51 5.48 13.56
C GLN A 636 -9.26 6.76 13.15
N ALA A 637 -10.38 7.07 13.81
CA ALA A 637 -11.11 8.31 13.57
C ALA A 637 -10.27 9.54 13.95
N CYS A 638 -9.49 9.45 15.03
CA CYS A 638 -8.58 10.49 15.47
C CYS A 638 -7.49 10.76 14.43
N ILE A 639 -6.83 9.72 13.90
CA ILE A 639 -5.80 9.85 12.86
C ILE A 639 -6.38 10.56 11.62
N LYS A 640 -7.52 10.08 11.11
CA LYS A 640 -8.21 10.69 9.95
C LYS A 640 -8.55 12.16 10.20
N LEU A 641 -8.98 12.49 11.42
CA LEU A 641 -9.29 13.87 11.79
C LEU A 641 -8.04 14.75 11.86
N ILE A 642 -6.93 14.28 12.45
CA ILE A 642 -5.66 15.01 12.47
C ILE A 642 -5.15 15.25 11.05
N GLN A 643 -5.23 14.26 10.16
CA GLN A 643 -4.82 14.39 8.77
C GLN A 643 -5.64 15.43 7.99
N ALA A 644 -6.96 15.46 8.24
CA ALA A 644 -7.87 16.46 7.69
C ALA A 644 -7.57 17.87 8.22
N VAL A 645 -7.37 17.99 9.53
CA VAL A 645 -7.04 19.25 10.22
C VAL A 645 -5.67 19.79 9.81
N GLY A 646 -4.69 18.91 9.58
CA GLY A 646 -3.36 19.25 9.10
C GLY A 646 -3.33 19.76 7.64
N ARG A 647 -4.48 19.85 6.96
CA ARG A 647 -4.62 20.57 5.70
C ARG A 647 -4.71 22.09 5.90
N LEU A 648 -5.06 22.57 7.10
CA LEU A 648 -5.27 23.99 7.39
C LEU A 648 -3.95 24.78 7.51
N ILE A 649 -2.97 24.24 8.24
CA ILE A 649 -1.70 24.91 8.53
C ILE A 649 -0.56 24.08 7.93
N ARG A 650 0.00 24.57 6.83
CA ARG A 650 1.09 23.97 6.04
C ARG A 650 2.36 24.80 6.02
N THR A 651 2.21 26.10 6.19
CA THR A 651 3.31 27.07 6.25
C THR A 651 3.24 27.89 7.54
N GLU A 652 4.34 28.58 7.87
CA GLU A 652 4.42 29.43 9.07
C GLU A 652 3.48 30.65 8.99
N THR A 653 3.03 31.02 7.79
CA THR A 653 2.13 32.15 7.53
C THR A 653 0.66 31.77 7.37
N ASP A 654 0.35 30.47 7.30
CA ASP A 654 -1.03 30.03 7.11
C ASP A 654 -1.87 30.39 8.33
N THR A 655 -3.11 30.83 8.09
CA THR A 655 -4.08 31.07 9.15
C THR A 655 -5.45 30.54 8.75
N GLY A 656 -6.25 30.11 9.72
CA GLY A 656 -7.53 29.51 9.35
C GLY A 656 -8.43 29.08 10.49
N ALA A 657 -9.51 28.39 10.14
CA ALA A 657 -10.42 27.79 11.09
C ALA A 657 -10.72 26.33 10.74
N VAL A 658 -10.77 25.48 11.75
CA VAL A 658 -11.39 24.15 11.67
C VAL A 658 -12.73 24.21 12.37
N THR A 659 -13.79 23.79 11.71
CA THR A 659 -15.12 23.67 12.30
C THR A 659 -15.56 22.21 12.36
N ILE A 660 -15.89 21.69 13.55
CA ILE A 660 -16.43 20.33 13.72
C ILE A 660 -17.92 20.41 14.04
N LEU A 661 -18.76 19.91 13.13
CA LEU A 661 -20.22 19.94 13.24
C LEU A 661 -20.76 18.65 13.87
N ASP A 662 -20.17 18.21 14.98
CA ASP A 662 -20.55 16.95 15.65
C ASP A 662 -20.65 17.15 17.17
N SER A 663 -21.86 17.07 17.73
CA SER A 663 -22.08 17.25 19.18
C SER A 663 -21.36 16.23 20.05
N ARG A 664 -20.97 15.07 19.52
CA ARG A 664 -20.31 14.00 20.29
C ARG A 664 -18.89 14.40 20.73
N ILE A 665 -18.22 15.31 20.01
CA ILE A 665 -16.87 15.75 20.37
C ILE A 665 -16.84 16.41 21.77
N LYS A 666 -17.93 17.07 22.16
CA LYS A 666 -18.08 17.74 23.46
C LYS A 666 -18.69 16.83 24.52
N ASN A 667 -19.66 16.01 24.11
CA ASN A 667 -20.56 15.31 25.04
C ASN A 667 -20.10 13.90 25.44
N THR A 668 -18.90 13.47 25.01
CA THR A 668 -18.41 12.11 25.24
C THR A 668 -16.97 12.09 25.73
N ARG A 669 -16.59 11.05 26.48
CA ARG A 669 -15.21 10.89 26.99
C ARG A 669 -14.19 10.79 25.85
N TYR A 670 -14.48 9.99 24.83
CA TYR A 670 -13.60 9.88 23.66
C TYR A 670 -13.49 11.20 22.88
N GLY A 671 -14.54 12.03 22.89
CA GLY A 671 -14.54 13.34 22.26
C GLY A 671 -13.46 14.26 22.85
N GLN A 672 -13.33 14.28 24.17
CA GLN A 672 -12.26 14.99 24.87
C GLN A 672 -10.87 14.45 24.48
N ASN A 673 -10.70 13.12 24.46
CA ASN A 673 -9.44 12.49 24.04
C ASN A 673 -9.05 12.85 22.59
N ILE A 674 -10.03 12.94 21.68
CA ILE A 674 -9.82 13.37 20.31
C ILE A 674 -9.36 14.83 20.29
N LEU A 675 -10.06 15.74 21.01
CA LEU A 675 -9.67 17.16 21.09
C LEU A 675 -8.23 17.33 21.57
N ASP A 676 -7.82 16.56 22.57
CA ASP A 676 -6.48 16.63 23.16
C ASP A 676 -5.39 16.01 22.26
N SER A 677 -5.79 15.26 21.23
CA SER A 677 -4.89 14.72 20.21
C SER A 677 -4.75 15.65 18.99
N LEU A 678 -5.66 16.61 18.81
CA LEU A 678 -5.55 17.60 17.73
C LEU A 678 -4.40 18.57 17.98
N PRO A 679 -3.86 19.21 16.94
CA PRO A 679 -2.93 20.31 17.12
C PRO A 679 -3.52 21.38 18.08
N PRO A 680 -2.67 22.10 18.83
CA PRO A 680 -3.11 22.98 19.92
C PRO A 680 -3.72 24.29 19.41
N PHE A 681 -4.78 24.21 18.62
CA PHE A 681 -5.55 25.37 18.18
C PHE A 681 -6.23 26.06 19.34
N ARG A 682 -6.42 27.37 19.22
CA ARG A 682 -7.32 28.10 20.11
C ARG A 682 -8.73 27.53 19.97
N ARG A 683 -9.27 26.97 21.06
CA ARG A 683 -10.56 26.27 21.06
C ARG A 683 -11.71 27.24 21.37
N VAL A 684 -12.74 27.24 20.53
CA VAL A 684 -14.01 27.94 20.76
C VAL A 684 -15.13 26.92 20.69
N ILE A 685 -15.46 26.33 21.83
CA ILE A 685 -16.47 25.26 21.95
C ILE A 685 -17.71 25.85 22.62
N ARG A 686 -18.86 25.82 21.94
CA ARG A 686 -20.12 26.40 22.42
C ARG A 686 -21.11 25.37 22.93
#